data_AF-A0A9J5XPK9-F1
#
_entry.id   AF-A0A9J5XPK9-F1
#
_cell.length_a   1.000
_cell.length_b   1.000
_cell.length_c   1.000
_cell.angle_alpha   90.00
_cell.angle_beta   90.00
_cell.angle_gamma   90.00
#
_symmetry.space_group_name_H-M   'P 1'
#
loop_
_entity.id
_entity.type
_entity.pdbx_description
1 polymer ?
#
loop_
_entity_poly.entity_id
_entity_poly.type
_entity_poly.pdbx_seq_one_letter_code
_entity_poly.pdbx_strand_id
1 'polypeptide(L)'
;MDMLSSVVSGFILEVGKYMCKCIYPKIENIVCISSKIENLREEMKNLTKFRDDINAKVDEAEGEGYKPKPDVVNLRSEVFTQARNFRDQLSRLKAVRENFGSNLVVENYQVKKVEFIPGPSIEGQSTATRNLNKILQLLEDDKVCIIGMWGTGGVGKTTLVSNLNNELLKTDVLGPKLSFCVVVWVTVSKPPIEVRNVQAQIASRLNLKVDNEGSVKCIASKIYQRLEQEKSFLLILDDVWEPINLDDVGVPQPEDPARRKVIITSRSLDVCKQMKIDTEMKVYTLDADESWQLFVKNAGDSANLEHIQSFAKDIVRECGDLPLAITVIGTSMRGKNRFELWEDALKSLRISTPHNKEVEKKVYNVIKRSFDSLESQDDIELSSEHENKKRGDIRSCFLYCSLYPAAMSTNDLIHCWWVEGFLGEHDTYEETYNRGITMIESLKDACLLEADKVDYVKMHDVVRDVAKWIDEFISHNEVPVSVKRLSFISNKIEHVTECPETTTLLLQDNYSLREIPHEFFLLYPALRVVNLSHTGITTLPCSINSLCQLRALIYTIVLYLKSLPPIGNLCSLQLLDCDNTRLCCLPQGMDKLINLRLLDLPVCNFEESIGEGLFLKLLRIEMLNIRRDRHRLTSFDEISSLHNLACLYINFDSSSILNRDYTWMKRFHIEIGETSMRIPFNKSRKMISVSDCENFKHSGMLQFASDLYLLKCMGLGQLLGLRFSKLQQLDVYGCSSLTCLFNAFSVPKQLKKINLSVCFKVVELFVQLETLGEHLEKLEVIGCYGIRKLPLSIQTSNNIKVIRGSLEWWSRLEWDDDNFKSNLHHCLVPYLGGFVVEVGKFVSKCIYPKIENIVCFSSNVENLRDEMEKLTKLRDDIKGKVEIAEGEGYKPKPDVIKWIEDVRELENEWETMQESIATAKMLTYKCCPNCSLRSEVSTQARNIRDQLCKLTEVGESFGSNLVVENYQMKKVEFIPGPSVKGQSTATRNINKILQLLEDDKVCIIGVWGTGGVGKTTLVKNLNNELRKIDVSRSKLSFGIVVWVTVPKPMDISKVQAKIAKRLNLDVDNNRSEESNASKIFQKLKEKKSFLVILDDVWEDIDLDHVGVPQPEETQEARSL
;
A
#
# COMPACT_ATOMS: atom_id res chain seq x y z
N MET A 1 49.31 0.40 56.04
CA MET A 1 48.27 0.86 55.08
C MET A 1 47.61 2.16 55.55
N ASP A 2 48.21 2.86 56.53
CA ASP A 2 47.57 3.99 57.20
C ASP A 2 47.90 5.36 56.57
N MET A 3 48.66 5.37 55.47
CA MET A 3 48.94 6.58 54.67
C MET A 3 47.99 6.75 53.46
N LEU A 4 47.26 5.70 53.08
CA LEU A 4 46.20 5.76 52.04
C LEU A 4 44.81 6.04 52.63
N SER A 5 44.63 5.79 53.94
CA SER A 5 43.39 6.13 54.65
C SER A 5 43.22 7.64 54.86
N SER A 6 44.30 8.43 54.93
CA SER A 6 44.20 9.89 55.20
C SER A 6 44.04 10.73 53.93
N VAL A 7 44.38 10.20 52.75
CA VAL A 7 44.25 10.88 51.46
C VAL A 7 42.87 10.62 50.84
N VAL A 8 42.30 9.43 51.05
CA VAL A 8 40.94 9.08 50.60
C VAL A 8 39.85 9.69 51.51
N SER A 9 40.13 9.89 52.81
CA SER A 9 39.21 10.59 53.71
C SER A 9 39.12 12.10 53.43
N GLY A 10 40.16 12.71 52.88
CA GLY A 10 40.17 14.13 52.49
C GLY A 10 39.41 14.40 51.18
N PHE A 11 39.48 13.49 50.22
CA PHE A 11 38.83 13.64 48.91
C PHE A 11 37.32 13.34 48.96
N ILE A 12 36.88 12.40 49.82
CA ILE A 12 35.45 12.12 50.04
C ILE A 12 34.77 13.25 50.83
N LEU A 13 35.51 13.99 51.67
CA LEU A 13 34.98 15.13 52.42
C LEU A 13 34.81 16.41 51.57
N GLU A 14 35.56 16.57 50.47
CA GLU A 14 35.38 17.70 49.53
C GLU A 14 34.30 17.43 48.47
N VAL A 15 34.15 16.20 47.98
CA VAL A 15 33.07 15.84 47.05
C VAL A 15 31.70 15.83 47.76
N GLY A 16 31.66 15.44 49.04
CA GLY A 16 30.47 15.58 49.89
C GLY A 16 30.06 17.04 50.16
N LYS A 17 31.02 17.96 50.26
CA LYS A 17 30.74 19.40 50.44
C LYS A 17 30.26 20.09 49.14
N TYR A 18 30.57 19.53 47.97
CA TYR A 18 30.07 20.04 46.69
C TYR A 18 28.64 19.52 46.39
N MET A 19 28.32 18.27 46.74
CA MET A 19 26.95 17.73 46.57
C MET A 19 25.94 18.26 47.61
N CYS A 20 26.37 18.63 48.81
CA CYS A 20 25.51 19.29 49.81
C CYS A 20 25.19 20.78 49.50
N LYS A 21 25.80 21.40 48.49
CA LYS A 21 25.54 22.80 48.13
C LYS A 21 24.62 23.02 46.93
N CYS A 22 24.30 21.98 46.15
CA CYS A 22 23.53 22.15 44.90
C CYS A 22 22.17 21.44 44.84
N ILE A 23 21.88 20.46 45.71
CA ILE A 23 20.62 19.67 45.62
C ILE A 23 19.74 19.76 46.88
N TYR A 24 20.28 20.24 48.01
CA TYR A 24 19.50 20.40 49.25
C TYR A 24 18.58 21.64 49.33
N PRO A 25 18.74 22.73 48.54
CA PRO A 25 17.77 23.84 48.57
C PRO A 25 16.50 23.66 47.70
N LYS A 26 16.29 22.51 47.04
CA LYS A 26 15.14 22.33 46.11
C LYS A 26 14.06 21.32 46.55
N ILE A 27 14.29 20.51 47.59
CA ILE A 27 13.28 19.57 48.12
C ILE A 27 12.62 20.09 49.41
N GLU A 28 13.10 21.18 49.99
CA GLU A 28 12.53 21.78 51.20
C GLU A 28 11.38 22.79 50.94
N ASN A 29 10.97 22.99 49.68
CA ASN A 29 9.92 23.95 49.32
C ASN A 29 8.52 23.34 49.07
N ILE A 30 8.35 22.02 49.01
CA ILE A 30 7.02 21.43 48.74
C ILE A 30 6.28 21.07 50.04
N VAL A 31 6.98 20.54 51.05
CA VAL A 31 6.37 20.23 52.37
C VAL A 31 6.13 21.49 53.22
N CYS A 32 6.75 22.61 52.89
CA CYS A 32 6.57 23.88 53.62
C CYS A 32 5.37 24.72 53.14
N ILE A 33 4.79 24.43 51.97
CA ILE A 33 3.68 25.23 51.43
C ILE A 33 2.33 24.82 52.02
N SER A 34 2.06 23.52 52.23
CA SER A 34 0.77 23.09 52.83
C SER A 34 0.66 23.57 54.28
N SER A 35 1.70 23.34 55.10
CA SER A 35 1.69 23.79 56.50
C SER A 35 1.65 25.31 56.65
N LYS A 36 2.28 26.07 55.73
CA LYS A 36 2.13 27.54 55.69
C LYS A 36 0.74 27.99 55.25
N ILE A 37 0.07 27.28 54.32
CA ILE A 37 -1.30 27.61 53.88
C ILE A 37 -2.32 27.28 54.98
N GLU A 38 -2.16 26.16 55.69
CA GLU A 38 -2.97 25.82 56.86
C GLU A 38 -2.80 26.87 57.97
N ASN A 39 -1.56 27.23 58.34
CA ASN A 39 -1.30 28.28 59.34
C ASN A 39 -1.85 29.65 58.91
N LEU A 40 -1.67 30.04 57.64
CA LEU A 40 -2.21 31.29 57.10
C LEU A 40 -3.74 31.30 57.09
N ARG A 41 -4.41 30.16 56.84
CA ARG A 41 -5.88 30.07 56.93
C ARG A 41 -6.37 30.26 58.35
N GLU A 42 -5.69 29.66 59.33
CA GLU A 42 -6.05 29.76 60.74
C GLU A 42 -5.83 31.20 61.25
N GLU A 43 -4.71 31.82 60.90
CA GLU A 43 -4.44 33.24 61.19
C GLU A 43 -5.47 34.17 60.51
N MET A 44 -5.86 33.91 59.25
CA MET A 44 -6.88 34.70 58.57
C MET A 44 -8.25 34.54 59.25
N LYS A 45 -8.60 33.35 59.73
CA LYS A 45 -9.85 33.10 60.47
C LYS A 45 -9.87 33.87 61.79
N ASN A 46 -8.75 33.91 62.51
CA ASN A 46 -8.58 34.68 63.74
C ASN A 46 -8.63 36.20 63.49
N LEU A 47 -7.97 36.70 62.45
CA LEU A 47 -8.02 38.11 62.04
C LEU A 47 -9.41 38.55 61.58
N THR A 48 -10.16 37.67 60.89
CA THR A 48 -11.53 37.97 60.45
C THR A 48 -12.48 38.04 61.65
N LYS A 49 -12.35 37.11 62.61
CA LYS A 49 -13.09 37.13 63.87
C LYS A 49 -12.77 38.37 64.71
N PHE A 50 -11.49 38.73 64.84
CA PHE A 50 -11.06 39.93 65.55
C PHE A 50 -11.57 41.23 64.90
N ARG A 51 -11.59 41.29 63.56
CA ARG A 51 -12.21 42.39 62.81
C ARG A 51 -13.71 42.51 63.10
N ASP A 52 -14.42 41.39 63.12
CA ASP A 52 -15.87 41.36 63.34
C ASP A 52 -16.22 41.74 64.78
N ASP A 53 -15.40 41.33 65.76
CA ASP A 53 -15.50 41.75 67.16
C ASP A 53 -15.22 43.26 67.35
N ILE A 54 -14.25 43.83 66.62
CA ILE A 54 -13.98 45.28 66.62
C ILE A 54 -15.16 46.03 66.00
N ASN A 55 -15.69 45.57 64.86
CA ASN A 55 -16.84 46.20 64.22
C ASN A 55 -18.07 46.16 65.12
N ALA A 56 -18.39 45.01 65.73
CA ALA A 56 -19.51 44.88 66.65
C ALA A 56 -19.40 45.86 67.83
N LYS A 57 -18.21 46.02 68.42
CA LYS A 57 -17.99 46.97 69.53
C LYS A 57 -17.99 48.44 69.11
N VAL A 58 -17.55 48.74 67.88
CA VAL A 58 -17.60 50.11 67.33
C VAL A 58 -19.03 50.49 66.98
N ASP A 59 -19.79 49.58 66.36
CA ASP A 59 -21.19 49.78 65.99
C ASP A 59 -22.08 49.87 67.25
N GLU A 60 -21.77 49.11 68.31
CA GLU A 60 -22.43 49.22 69.63
C GLU A 60 -22.13 50.56 70.32
N ALA A 61 -20.88 51.03 70.28
CA ALA A 61 -20.49 52.33 70.85
C ALA A 61 -21.08 53.53 70.07
N GLU A 62 -21.18 53.43 68.74
CA GLU A 62 -21.82 54.44 67.88
C GLU A 62 -23.34 54.45 68.04
N GLY A 63 -23.97 53.28 68.26
CA GLY A 63 -25.40 53.13 68.56
C GLY A 63 -25.82 53.74 69.90
N GLU A 64 -24.91 53.80 70.87
CA GLU A 64 -25.11 54.47 72.17
C GLU A 64 -24.73 55.97 72.17
N GLY A 65 -24.34 56.52 71.02
CA GLY A 65 -24.06 57.96 70.84
C GLY A 65 -22.65 58.42 71.20
N TYR A 66 -21.70 57.50 71.40
CA TYR A 66 -20.29 57.80 71.63
C TYR A 66 -19.49 57.82 70.32
N LYS A 67 -18.56 58.77 70.15
CA LYS A 67 -17.65 58.80 69.00
C LYS A 67 -16.40 57.94 69.26
N PRO A 68 -16.02 56.99 68.38
CA PRO A 68 -14.84 56.18 68.58
C PRO A 68 -13.55 57.02 68.53
N LYS A 69 -12.59 56.69 69.41
CA LYS A 69 -11.29 57.39 69.48
C LYS A 69 -10.51 57.21 68.16
N PRO A 70 -9.72 58.22 67.72
CA PRO A 70 -8.94 58.15 66.48
C PRO A 70 -8.06 56.90 66.38
N ASP A 71 -7.50 56.45 67.50
CA ASP A 71 -6.64 55.26 67.57
C ASP A 71 -7.38 53.96 67.21
N VAL A 72 -8.68 53.88 67.52
CA VAL A 72 -9.54 52.72 67.21
C VAL A 72 -9.94 52.71 65.74
N VAL A 73 -10.17 53.89 65.15
CA VAL A 73 -10.45 54.05 63.71
C VAL A 73 -9.21 53.73 62.87
N ASN A 74 -8.01 54.14 63.32
CA ASN A 74 -6.75 53.76 62.68
C ASN A 74 -6.50 52.25 62.77
N LEU A 75 -6.73 51.63 63.94
CA LEU A 75 -6.62 50.17 64.10
C LEU A 75 -7.59 49.42 63.17
N ARG A 76 -8.81 49.92 63.00
CA ARG A 76 -9.82 49.37 62.07
C ARG A 76 -9.31 49.42 60.62
N SER A 77 -8.69 50.52 60.19
CA SER A 77 -8.11 50.68 58.85
C SER A 77 -6.90 49.76 58.62
N GLU A 78 -6.01 49.66 59.61
CA GLU A 78 -4.81 48.82 59.56
C GLU A 78 -5.16 47.33 59.43
N VAL A 79 -6.12 46.86 60.23
CA VAL A 79 -6.62 45.47 60.20
C VAL A 79 -7.34 45.16 58.88
N PHE A 80 -8.10 46.11 58.33
CA PHE A 80 -8.74 45.95 57.00
C PHE A 80 -7.71 45.85 55.87
N THR A 81 -6.62 46.63 55.95
CA THR A 81 -5.56 46.64 54.94
C THR A 81 -4.74 45.36 54.99
N GLN A 82 -4.39 44.88 56.18
CA GLN A 82 -3.70 43.59 56.34
C GLN A 82 -4.57 42.41 55.89
N ALA A 83 -5.86 42.37 56.26
CA ALA A 83 -6.77 41.30 55.85
C ALA A 83 -6.96 41.25 54.32
N ARG A 84 -6.96 42.40 53.64
CA ARG A 84 -7.02 42.47 52.16
C ARG A 84 -5.73 41.96 51.52
N ASN A 85 -4.56 42.37 52.02
CA ASN A 85 -3.27 41.89 51.53
C ASN A 85 -3.11 40.36 51.69
N PHE A 86 -3.55 39.80 52.81
CA PHE A 86 -3.54 38.33 53.00
C PHE A 86 -4.48 37.61 52.03
N ARG A 87 -5.66 38.18 51.75
CA ARG A 87 -6.62 37.62 50.78
C ARG A 87 -6.06 37.62 49.36
N ASP A 88 -5.36 38.66 48.94
CA ASP A 88 -4.74 38.75 47.61
C ASP A 88 -3.57 37.77 47.47
N GLN A 89 -2.77 37.59 48.54
CA GLN A 89 -1.72 36.56 48.59
C GLN A 89 -2.31 35.13 48.53
N LEU A 90 -3.42 34.87 49.22
CA LEU A 90 -4.11 33.57 49.18
C LEU A 90 -4.72 33.29 47.79
N SER A 91 -5.19 34.33 47.11
CA SER A 91 -5.75 34.25 45.74
C SER A 91 -4.66 33.94 44.72
N ARG A 92 -3.47 34.54 44.86
CA ARG A 92 -2.27 34.20 44.08
C ARG A 92 -1.81 32.76 44.32
N LEU A 93 -1.82 32.29 45.58
CA LEU A 93 -1.49 30.89 45.92
C LEU A 93 -2.55 29.89 45.41
N LYS A 94 -3.83 30.27 45.35
CA LYS A 94 -4.90 29.49 44.70
C LYS A 94 -4.71 29.39 43.19
N ALA A 95 -4.34 30.49 42.51
CA ALA A 95 -4.03 30.46 41.08
C ALA A 95 -2.83 29.56 40.76
N VAL A 96 -1.82 29.52 41.64
CA VAL A 96 -0.70 28.56 41.54
C VAL A 96 -1.20 27.12 41.76
N ARG A 97 -2.06 26.87 42.76
CA ARG A 97 -2.68 25.54 42.99
C ARG A 97 -3.56 25.06 41.82
N GLU A 98 -4.32 25.94 41.17
CA GLU A 98 -5.13 25.60 39.99
C GLU A 98 -4.27 25.30 38.75
N ASN A 99 -3.12 25.96 38.60
CA ASN A 99 -2.12 25.64 37.56
C ASN A 99 -1.30 24.37 37.86
N PHE A 100 -1.21 23.95 39.13
CA PHE A 100 -0.60 22.66 39.51
C PHE A 100 -1.59 21.48 39.37
N GLY A 101 -2.88 21.70 39.60
CA GLY A 101 -3.93 20.68 39.43
C GLY A 101 -4.26 20.36 37.97
N SER A 102 -4.19 21.35 37.08
CA SER A 102 -4.43 21.17 35.63
C SER A 102 -3.29 20.46 34.88
N ASN A 103 -2.13 20.27 35.53
CA ASN A 103 -1.00 19.50 35.00
C ASN A 103 -0.70 18.19 35.78
N LEU A 104 -1.58 17.77 36.70
CA LEU A 104 -1.44 16.51 37.44
C LEU A 104 -2.68 15.61 37.43
N VAL A 105 -3.76 16.01 36.74
CA VAL A 105 -4.86 15.11 36.35
C VAL A 105 -5.04 15.24 34.85
N VAL A 106 -4.30 14.43 34.10
CA VAL A 106 -4.77 14.01 32.77
C VAL A 106 -6.01 13.18 33.08
N GLU A 107 -7.19 13.59 32.61
CA GLU A 107 -8.29 12.64 32.43
C GLU A 107 -7.70 11.47 31.64
N ASN A 108 -7.44 10.34 32.30
CA ASN A 108 -6.94 9.14 31.65
C ASN A 108 -8.06 8.55 30.78
N TYR A 109 -8.45 9.24 29.72
CA TYR A 109 -8.77 8.58 28.47
C TYR A 109 -7.46 7.96 27.99
N GLN A 110 -7.14 6.77 28.50
CA GLN A 110 -6.15 5.93 27.85
C GLN A 110 -6.64 5.72 26.42
N VAL A 111 -5.94 6.35 25.48
CA VAL A 111 -6.17 6.15 24.05
C VAL A 111 -6.07 4.64 23.81
N LYS A 112 -7.15 4.01 23.32
CA LYS A 112 -7.11 2.58 22.98
C LYS A 112 -5.94 2.35 22.02
N LYS A 113 -5.15 1.33 22.31
CA LYS A 113 -3.96 0.96 21.53
C LYS A 113 -4.29 0.81 20.04
N VAL A 114 -5.37 0.08 19.73
CA VAL A 114 -5.90 -0.15 18.39
C VAL A 114 -7.42 0.04 18.41
N GLU A 115 -8.00 0.65 17.38
CA GLU A 115 -9.45 0.73 17.18
C GLU A 115 -9.87 -0.38 16.20
N PHE A 116 -10.97 -1.10 16.46
CA PHE A 116 -11.49 -2.09 15.50
C PHE A 116 -12.06 -1.36 14.28
N ILE A 117 -11.70 -1.75 13.06
CA ILE A 117 -12.22 -1.16 11.82
C ILE A 117 -13.24 -2.14 11.21
N PRO A 118 -14.54 -1.80 11.14
CA PRO A 118 -15.54 -2.64 10.49
C PRO A 118 -15.21 -2.85 9.01
N GLY A 119 -15.47 -4.05 8.50
CA GLY A 119 -15.28 -4.37 7.10
C GLY A 119 -15.32 -5.87 6.83
N PRO A 120 -15.31 -6.28 5.56
CA PRO A 120 -15.46 -7.67 5.19
C PRO A 120 -14.29 -8.54 5.69
N SER A 121 -14.64 -9.70 6.27
CA SER A 121 -13.68 -10.72 6.67
C SER A 121 -12.98 -11.35 5.45
N ILE A 122 -11.68 -11.61 5.59
CA ILE A 122 -10.88 -12.35 4.60
C ILE A 122 -10.83 -13.86 4.89
N GLU A 123 -11.59 -14.35 5.86
CA GLU A 123 -11.62 -15.77 6.21
C GLU A 123 -12.05 -16.63 5.00
N GLY A 124 -11.32 -17.73 4.77
CA GLY A 124 -11.48 -18.57 3.58
C GLY A 124 -10.78 -18.06 2.32
N GLN A 125 -10.21 -16.85 2.32
CA GLN A 125 -9.42 -16.31 1.20
C GLN A 125 -7.92 -16.52 1.49
N SER A 126 -7.35 -17.58 0.92
CA SER A 126 -5.94 -17.95 1.08
C SER A 126 -4.98 -16.89 0.55
N THR A 127 -5.30 -16.22 -0.57
CA THR A 127 -4.49 -15.15 -1.17
C THR A 127 -4.41 -13.94 -0.25
N ALA A 128 -5.56 -13.49 0.29
CA ALA A 128 -5.62 -12.40 1.24
C ALA A 128 -4.89 -12.75 2.55
N THR A 129 -5.07 -13.97 3.07
CA THR A 129 -4.40 -14.47 4.28
C THR A 129 -2.88 -14.50 4.11
N ARG A 130 -2.38 -14.97 2.96
CA ARG A 130 -0.95 -14.97 2.64
C ARG A 130 -0.38 -13.56 2.58
N ASN A 131 -1.10 -12.64 1.94
CA ASN A 131 -0.72 -11.23 1.87
C ASN A 131 -0.69 -10.59 3.26
N LEU A 132 -1.67 -10.88 4.11
CA LEU A 132 -1.72 -10.42 5.49
C LEU A 132 -0.50 -10.89 6.29
N ASN A 133 -0.16 -12.17 6.20
CA ASN A 133 1.04 -12.74 6.83
C ASN A 133 2.33 -12.08 6.34
N LYS A 134 2.41 -11.75 5.04
CA LYS A 134 3.54 -11.02 4.48
C LYS A 134 3.68 -9.62 5.09
N ILE A 135 2.57 -8.91 5.30
CA ILE A 135 2.60 -7.59 5.93
C ILE A 135 3.03 -7.69 7.39
N LEU A 136 2.52 -8.68 8.13
CA LEU A 136 2.94 -8.93 9.51
C LEU A 136 4.45 -9.17 9.60
N GLN A 137 5.02 -9.96 8.68
CA GLN A 137 6.47 -10.18 8.60
C GLN A 137 7.26 -8.89 8.32
N LEU A 138 6.77 -8.02 7.42
CA LEU A 138 7.40 -6.72 7.14
C LEU A 138 7.31 -5.75 8.33
N LEU A 139 6.22 -5.82 9.10
CA LEU A 139 6.09 -5.05 10.33
C LEU A 139 7.06 -5.53 11.43
N GLU A 140 7.44 -6.80 11.45
CA GLU A 140 8.45 -7.35 12.38
C GLU A 140 9.91 -7.04 11.98
N ASP A 141 10.16 -6.65 10.73
CA ASP A 141 11.50 -6.35 10.22
C ASP A 141 11.99 -4.97 10.71
N ASP A 142 13.06 -4.93 11.49
CA ASP A 142 13.67 -3.70 12.01
C ASP A 142 14.47 -2.92 10.93
N LYS A 143 14.33 -3.24 9.65
CA LYS A 143 14.90 -2.45 8.54
C LYS A 143 13.84 -1.73 7.70
N VAL A 144 12.56 -2.03 7.93
CA VAL A 144 11.45 -1.51 7.13
C VAL A 144 10.65 -0.53 7.97
N CYS A 145 10.51 0.72 7.55
CA CYS A 145 9.72 1.71 8.26
C CYS A 145 8.43 2.03 7.51
N ILE A 146 8.51 2.21 6.20
CA ILE A 146 7.41 2.62 5.33
C ILE A 146 7.13 1.51 4.31
N ILE A 147 5.91 0.97 4.35
CA ILE A 147 5.43 -0.08 3.46
C ILE A 147 4.45 0.54 2.46
N GLY A 148 4.78 0.49 1.17
CA GLY A 148 3.88 0.92 0.09
C GLY A 148 3.11 -0.25 -0.52
N MET A 149 1.80 -0.30 -0.27
CA MET A 149 0.89 -1.29 -0.85
C MET A 149 0.16 -0.71 -2.06
N TRP A 150 0.27 -1.38 -3.20
CA TRP A 150 -0.25 -0.85 -4.45
C TRP A 150 -0.94 -1.93 -5.29
N GLY A 151 -1.81 -1.51 -6.21
CA GLY A 151 -2.54 -2.41 -7.11
C GLY A 151 -3.79 -1.76 -7.69
N THR A 152 -4.45 -2.45 -8.61
CA THR A 152 -5.61 -1.88 -9.34
C THR A 152 -6.79 -1.54 -8.41
N GLY A 153 -7.68 -0.66 -8.87
CA GLY A 153 -8.89 -0.28 -8.13
C GLY A 153 -9.77 -1.50 -7.85
N GLY A 154 -10.18 -1.72 -6.60
CA GLY A 154 -11.07 -2.82 -6.24
C GLY A 154 -10.39 -4.17 -5.97
N VAL A 155 -9.06 -4.24 -5.95
CA VAL A 155 -8.30 -5.48 -5.66
C VAL A 155 -8.29 -5.89 -4.17
N GLY A 156 -8.84 -5.07 -3.26
CA GLY A 156 -8.95 -5.40 -1.83
C GLY A 156 -7.84 -4.86 -0.92
N LYS A 157 -7.12 -3.80 -1.32
CA LYS A 157 -6.08 -3.15 -0.48
C LYS A 157 -6.62 -2.67 0.87
N THR A 158 -7.69 -1.88 0.86
CA THR A 158 -8.36 -1.38 2.08
C THR A 158 -8.84 -2.53 2.96
N THR A 159 -9.46 -3.57 2.38
CA THR A 159 -9.89 -4.79 3.09
C THR A 159 -8.72 -5.49 3.76
N LEU A 160 -7.58 -5.61 3.08
CA LEU A 160 -6.39 -6.26 3.62
C LEU A 160 -5.82 -5.50 4.83
N VAL A 161 -5.76 -4.17 4.74
CA VAL A 161 -5.20 -3.34 5.81
C VAL A 161 -6.20 -3.17 6.98
N SER A 162 -7.51 -3.19 6.73
CA SER A 162 -8.50 -3.19 7.82
C SER A 162 -8.46 -4.49 8.62
N ASN A 163 -8.32 -5.64 7.93
CA ASN A 163 -8.13 -6.94 8.59
C ASN A 163 -6.79 -6.98 9.35
N LEU A 164 -5.71 -6.42 8.80
CA LEU A 164 -4.45 -6.25 9.53
C LEU A 164 -4.61 -5.46 10.82
N ASN A 165 -5.26 -4.29 10.75
CA ASN A 165 -5.53 -3.49 11.93
C ASN A 165 -6.31 -4.29 12.98
N ASN A 166 -7.29 -5.09 12.55
CA ASN A 166 -8.09 -5.90 13.46
C ASN A 166 -7.32 -7.08 14.06
N GLU A 167 -6.38 -7.70 13.32
CA GLU A 167 -5.48 -8.71 13.88
C GLU A 167 -4.56 -8.13 14.96
N LEU A 168 -4.14 -6.86 14.84
CA LEU A 168 -3.36 -6.17 15.88
C LEU A 168 -4.13 -5.94 17.19
N LEU A 169 -5.44 -6.22 17.25
CA LEU A 169 -6.19 -6.28 18.52
C LEU A 169 -5.90 -7.57 19.30
N LYS A 170 -5.49 -8.66 18.62
CA LYS A 170 -5.21 -9.97 19.23
C LYS A 170 -3.79 -10.04 19.82
N THR A 171 -3.30 -8.94 20.40
CA THR A 171 -1.89 -8.73 20.77
C THR A 171 -1.30 -9.74 21.75
N ASP A 172 -2.12 -10.51 22.47
CA ASP A 172 -1.63 -11.56 23.37
C ASP A 172 -1.11 -12.80 22.61
N VAL A 173 -1.44 -12.92 21.32
CA VAL A 173 -1.03 -14.02 20.42
C VAL A 173 0.15 -13.62 19.52
N LEU A 174 0.30 -12.33 19.22
CA LEU A 174 1.31 -11.81 18.31
C LEU A 174 2.61 -11.43 19.04
N GLY A 175 3.76 -11.55 18.36
CA GLY A 175 5.07 -11.29 18.95
C GLY A 175 5.23 -9.85 19.47
N PRO A 176 6.19 -9.60 20.40
CA PRO A 176 6.36 -8.30 21.06
C PRO A 176 6.66 -7.15 20.09
N LYS A 177 7.18 -7.44 18.89
CA LYS A 177 7.45 -6.44 17.85
C LYS A 177 6.20 -5.89 17.16
N LEU A 178 5.08 -6.62 17.18
CA LEU A 178 3.81 -6.20 16.60
C LEU A 178 2.92 -5.43 17.60
N SER A 179 3.47 -5.11 18.77
CA SER A 179 2.79 -4.37 19.84
C SER A 179 3.07 -2.86 19.75
N PHE A 180 2.28 -2.15 18.96
CA PHE A 180 2.32 -0.68 18.83
C PHE A 180 1.57 0.03 19.96
N CYS A 181 2.10 1.08 20.60
CA CYS A 181 1.34 1.83 21.61
C CYS A 181 0.11 2.54 21.03
N VAL A 182 0.18 2.97 19.78
CA VAL A 182 -0.96 3.54 19.06
C VAL A 182 -0.97 3.13 17.59
N VAL A 183 -2.13 2.73 17.08
CA VAL A 183 -2.38 2.53 15.65
C VAL A 183 -3.34 3.60 15.16
N VAL A 184 -2.91 4.39 14.18
CA VAL A 184 -3.63 5.53 13.62
C VAL A 184 -4.06 5.20 12.19
N TRP A 185 -5.37 5.13 11.96
CA TRP A 185 -5.95 4.97 10.63
C TRP A 185 -6.35 6.33 10.06
N VAL A 186 -5.98 6.61 8.81
CA VAL A 186 -6.35 7.83 8.09
C VAL A 186 -6.77 7.47 6.67
N THR A 187 -7.99 7.85 6.30
CA THR A 187 -8.46 7.75 4.92
C THR A 187 -8.15 9.06 4.20
N VAL A 188 -7.39 9.00 3.11
CA VAL A 188 -6.96 10.19 2.36
C VAL A 188 -8.00 10.59 1.33
N SER A 189 -8.46 11.84 1.42
CA SER A 189 -9.41 12.41 0.47
C SER A 189 -8.82 12.49 -0.95
N LYS A 190 -9.70 12.46 -1.95
CA LYS A 190 -9.32 12.69 -3.34
C LYS A 190 -8.69 14.08 -3.54
N PRO A 191 -7.85 14.24 -4.58
CA PRO A 191 -7.24 15.52 -4.89
C PRO A 191 -8.26 16.63 -5.19
N PRO A 192 -7.91 17.90 -4.86
CA PRO A 192 -6.66 18.32 -4.23
C PRO A 192 -6.60 17.88 -2.75
N ILE A 193 -5.45 17.36 -2.32
CA ILE A 193 -5.30 16.88 -0.93
C ILE A 193 -5.29 18.07 0.04
N GLU A 194 -6.30 18.11 0.90
CA GLU A 194 -6.32 19.03 2.04
C GLU A 194 -5.60 18.39 3.23
N VAL A 195 -4.32 18.75 3.42
CA VAL A 195 -3.48 18.29 4.56
C VAL A 195 -4.19 18.48 5.91
N ARG A 196 -5.05 19.49 6.03
CA ARG A 196 -5.83 19.75 7.24
C ARG A 196 -6.78 18.60 7.60
N ASN A 197 -7.36 17.93 6.62
CA ASN A 197 -8.26 16.79 6.85
C ASN A 197 -7.48 15.57 7.37
N VAL A 198 -6.28 15.33 6.82
CA VAL A 198 -5.34 14.30 7.31
C VAL A 198 -4.93 14.60 8.76
N GLN A 199 -4.52 15.85 9.03
CA GLN A 199 -4.16 16.29 10.38
C GLN A 199 -5.32 16.17 11.38
N ALA A 200 -6.55 16.50 10.97
CA ALA A 200 -7.74 16.41 11.83
C ALA A 200 -8.01 14.97 12.26
N GLN A 201 -7.92 14.00 11.33
CA GLN A 201 -8.08 12.58 11.62
C GLN A 201 -7.02 12.08 12.61
N ILE A 202 -5.74 12.40 12.38
CA ILE A 202 -4.63 12.02 13.27
C ILE A 202 -4.80 12.67 14.65
N ALA A 203 -5.06 13.97 14.70
CA ALA A 203 -5.21 14.69 15.95
C ALA A 203 -6.39 14.17 16.78
N SER A 204 -7.52 13.86 16.12
CA SER A 204 -8.67 13.26 16.80
C SER A 204 -8.35 11.87 17.37
N ARG A 205 -7.60 11.04 16.63
CA ARG A 205 -7.15 9.72 17.08
C ARG A 205 -6.19 9.79 18.26
N LEU A 206 -5.41 10.86 18.35
CA LEU A 206 -4.46 11.14 19.44
C LEU A 206 -5.09 11.94 20.61
N ASN A 207 -6.40 12.24 20.55
CA ASN A 207 -7.12 13.09 21.50
C ASN A 207 -6.48 14.48 21.68
N LEU A 208 -5.94 15.06 20.60
CA LEU A 208 -5.37 16.40 20.59
C LEU A 208 -6.46 17.45 20.31
N LYS A 209 -6.49 18.51 21.12
CA LYS A 209 -7.32 19.68 20.85
C LYS A 209 -6.69 20.50 19.72
N VAL A 210 -7.36 20.49 18.57
CA VAL A 210 -6.99 21.30 17.40
C VAL A 210 -7.91 22.51 17.36
N ASP A 211 -7.31 23.70 17.39
CA ASP A 211 -8.06 24.95 17.27
C ASP A 211 -8.41 25.15 15.78
N ASN A 212 -9.68 25.40 15.46
CA ASN A 212 -10.14 25.57 14.08
C ASN A 212 -9.51 26.76 13.34
N GLU A 213 -8.82 27.66 14.05
CA GLU A 213 -8.07 28.80 13.51
C GLU A 213 -6.55 28.54 13.41
N GLY A 214 -6.07 27.39 13.88
CA GLY A 214 -4.65 27.03 13.85
C GLY A 214 -4.13 26.80 12.43
N SER A 215 -2.92 27.30 12.14
CA SER A 215 -2.22 27.05 10.88
C SER A 215 -1.79 25.58 10.75
N VAL A 216 -1.69 25.07 9.52
CA VAL A 216 -1.25 23.68 9.23
C VAL A 216 0.06 23.33 9.96
N LYS A 217 1.02 24.26 10.00
CA LYS A 217 2.30 24.07 10.71
C LYS A 217 2.14 23.94 12.23
N CYS A 218 1.24 24.72 12.84
CA CYS A 218 0.97 24.65 14.28
C CYS A 218 0.38 23.28 14.65
N ILE A 219 -0.57 22.80 13.85
CA ILE A 219 -1.20 21.49 14.05
C ILE A 219 -0.17 20.37 13.85
N ALA A 220 0.65 20.45 12.80
CA ALA A 220 1.75 19.52 12.56
C ALA A 220 2.70 19.44 13.77
N SER A 221 3.05 20.57 14.35
CA SER A 221 3.95 20.63 15.51
C SER A 221 3.34 19.95 16.75
N LYS A 222 2.04 20.13 16.98
CA LYS A 222 1.30 19.45 18.06
C LYS A 222 1.23 17.93 17.84
N ILE A 223 0.94 17.49 16.60
CA ILE A 223 0.92 16.07 16.23
C ILE A 223 2.30 15.45 16.43
N TYR A 224 3.35 16.10 15.94
CA TYR A 224 4.73 15.64 16.06
C TYR A 224 5.14 15.42 17.51
N GLN A 225 4.93 16.42 18.37
CA GLN A 225 5.26 16.33 19.80
C GLN A 225 4.52 15.18 20.50
N ARG A 226 3.27 14.93 20.11
CA ARG A 226 2.46 13.87 20.70
C ARG A 226 2.89 12.48 20.23
N LEU A 227 3.26 12.32 18.96
CA LEU A 227 3.77 11.07 18.42
C LEU A 227 5.17 10.74 18.94
N GLU A 228 6.04 11.74 19.17
CA GLU A 228 7.35 11.55 19.82
C GLU A 228 7.24 11.04 21.27
N GLN A 229 6.14 11.34 21.97
CA GLN A 229 5.88 10.82 23.31
C GLN A 229 5.46 9.34 23.30
N GLU A 230 5.04 8.80 22.15
CA GLU A 230 4.67 7.40 22.03
C GLU A 230 5.89 6.51 21.88
N LYS A 231 5.94 5.43 22.67
CA LYS A 231 7.03 4.44 22.58
C LYS A 231 7.05 3.73 21.22
N SER A 232 5.88 3.56 20.59
CA SER A 232 5.75 2.98 19.26
C SER A 232 4.42 3.37 18.61
N PHE A 233 4.40 3.55 17.29
CA PHE A 233 3.17 3.80 16.54
C PHE A 233 3.18 3.15 15.17
N LEU A 234 1.98 2.82 14.68
CA LEU A 234 1.71 2.45 13.30
C LEU A 234 0.74 3.48 12.71
N LEU A 235 1.13 4.15 11.62
CA LEU A 235 0.25 5.01 10.85
C LEU A 235 -0.17 4.31 9.56
N ILE A 236 -1.47 4.22 9.31
CA ILE A 236 -2.06 3.67 8.09
C ILE A 236 -2.67 4.84 7.31
N LEU A 237 -2.13 5.10 6.12
CA LEU A 237 -2.67 6.05 5.15
C LEU A 237 -3.36 5.26 4.03
N ASP A 238 -4.70 5.22 4.05
CA ASP A 238 -5.50 4.47 3.08
C ASP A 238 -5.95 5.33 1.90
N ASP A 239 -5.92 4.75 0.69
CA ASP A 239 -6.31 5.32 -0.61
C ASP A 239 -5.60 6.64 -0.95
N VAL A 240 -4.26 6.66 -0.88
CA VAL A 240 -3.44 7.84 -1.21
C VAL A 240 -3.36 8.05 -2.73
N TRP A 241 -3.81 9.23 -3.20
CA TRP A 241 -3.88 9.59 -4.63
C TRP A 241 -2.71 10.43 -5.13
N GLU A 242 -2.14 11.28 -4.28
CA GLU A 242 -1.00 12.15 -4.55
C GLU A 242 -0.01 12.08 -3.38
N PRO A 243 1.29 12.36 -3.58
CA PRO A 243 2.28 12.31 -2.50
C PRO A 243 1.95 13.32 -1.39
N ILE A 244 2.01 12.85 -0.14
CA ILE A 244 1.80 13.66 1.06
C ILE A 244 3.12 13.83 1.80
N ASN A 245 3.57 15.07 1.99
CA ASN A 245 4.71 15.32 2.86
C ASN A 245 4.36 15.06 4.33
N LEU A 246 4.91 13.98 4.90
CA LEU A 246 4.68 13.59 6.29
C LEU A 246 5.12 14.66 7.30
N ASP A 247 6.11 15.50 6.96
CA ASP A 247 6.55 16.60 7.82
C ASP A 247 5.47 17.68 7.93
N ASP A 248 4.79 17.99 6.81
CA ASP A 248 3.69 18.96 6.78
C ASP A 248 2.45 18.46 7.55
N VAL A 249 2.28 17.13 7.64
CA VAL A 249 1.27 16.50 8.49
C VAL A 249 1.68 16.52 9.96
N GLY A 250 2.98 16.51 10.26
CA GLY A 250 3.54 16.42 11.61
C GLY A 250 3.87 15.00 12.06
N VAL A 251 4.04 14.06 11.12
CA VAL A 251 4.43 12.69 11.43
C VAL A 251 5.96 12.63 11.50
N PRO A 252 6.57 12.22 12.62
CA PRO A 252 8.02 12.13 12.71
C PRO A 252 8.55 11.09 11.72
N GLN A 253 9.66 11.43 11.05
CA GLN A 253 10.32 10.50 10.15
C GLN A 253 10.68 9.21 10.91
N PRO A 254 10.33 8.03 10.39
CA PRO A 254 10.57 6.77 11.07
C PRO A 254 12.04 6.36 10.88
N GLU A 255 12.96 7.00 11.61
CA GLU A 255 14.39 6.65 11.61
C GLU A 255 14.73 5.51 12.61
N ASP A 256 13.78 5.17 13.50
CA ASP A 256 13.82 4.02 14.41
C ASP A 256 12.80 2.94 13.95
N PRO A 257 13.24 1.96 13.13
CA PRO A 257 12.35 0.99 12.50
C PRO A 257 11.72 0.01 13.47
N ALA A 258 12.30 -0.17 14.66
CA ALA A 258 11.79 -1.10 15.66
C ALA A 258 10.51 -0.57 16.33
N ARG A 259 10.16 0.72 16.13
CA ARG A 259 9.12 1.40 16.90
C ARG A 259 8.17 2.27 16.08
N ARG A 260 8.54 2.71 14.88
CA ARG A 260 7.73 3.63 14.05
C ARG A 260 7.50 3.02 12.68
N LYS A 261 6.24 2.77 12.33
CA LYS A 261 5.86 2.16 11.05
C LYS A 261 4.79 2.99 10.35
N VAL A 262 4.85 3.02 9.02
CA VAL A 262 3.84 3.65 8.16
C VAL A 262 3.44 2.65 7.07
N ILE A 263 2.14 2.46 6.86
CA ILE A 263 1.58 1.71 5.72
C ILE A 263 0.84 2.70 4.84
N ILE A 264 1.11 2.66 3.54
CA ILE A 264 0.45 3.48 2.52
C ILE A 264 -0.27 2.53 1.58
N THR A 265 -1.57 2.71 1.36
CA THR A 265 -2.27 2.03 0.25
C THR A 265 -2.50 3.02 -0.88
N SER A 266 -2.20 2.62 -2.12
CA SER A 266 -2.41 3.46 -3.30
C SER A 266 -2.81 2.65 -4.53
N ARG A 267 -3.39 3.33 -5.51
CA ARG A 267 -3.61 2.81 -6.87
C ARG A 267 -2.45 3.14 -7.80
N SER A 268 -1.48 3.91 -7.32
CA SER A 268 -0.30 4.34 -8.06
C SER A 268 0.97 3.91 -7.34
N LEU A 269 1.78 3.08 -7.99
CA LEU A 269 3.12 2.77 -7.51
C LEU A 269 4.01 4.02 -7.50
N ASP A 270 3.82 4.93 -8.46
CA ASP A 270 4.59 6.17 -8.53
C ASP A 270 4.35 7.04 -7.29
N VAL A 271 3.10 7.15 -6.82
CA VAL A 271 2.78 7.84 -5.56
C VAL A 271 3.51 7.19 -4.37
N CYS A 272 3.55 5.86 -4.30
CA CYS A 272 4.32 5.16 -3.28
C CYS A 272 5.83 5.46 -3.38
N LYS A 273 6.41 5.47 -4.58
CA LYS A 273 7.83 5.81 -4.80
C LYS A 273 8.15 7.24 -4.38
N GLN A 274 7.30 8.20 -4.71
CA GLN A 274 7.44 9.61 -4.33
C GLN A 274 7.37 9.81 -2.80
N MET A 275 6.65 8.94 -2.10
CA MET A 275 6.57 8.87 -0.64
C MET A 275 7.78 8.22 0.05
N LYS A 276 8.83 7.86 -0.72
CA LYS A 276 10.09 7.27 -0.21
C LYS A 276 9.88 6.01 0.64
N ILE A 277 9.06 5.08 0.15
CA ILE A 277 8.84 3.77 0.77
C ILE A 277 10.14 2.96 0.89
N ASP A 278 10.27 2.14 1.95
CA ASP A 278 11.39 1.21 2.10
C ASP A 278 11.14 -0.11 1.35
N THR A 279 9.88 -0.52 1.29
CA THR A 279 9.47 -1.75 0.62
C THR A 279 8.11 -1.60 -0.06
N GLU A 280 7.98 -2.22 -1.23
CA GLU A 280 6.75 -2.25 -2.01
C GLU A 280 6.06 -3.62 -1.91
N MET A 281 4.73 -3.60 -1.91
CA MET A 281 3.91 -4.80 -1.94
C MET A 281 2.75 -4.63 -2.93
N LYS A 282 2.86 -5.29 -4.08
CA LYS A 282 1.74 -5.40 -5.02
C LYS A 282 0.66 -6.34 -4.47
N VAL A 283 -0.59 -5.89 -4.45
CA VAL A 283 -1.77 -6.72 -4.16
C VAL A 283 -2.34 -7.22 -5.48
N TYR A 284 -2.47 -8.54 -5.60
CA TYR A 284 -2.95 -9.25 -6.79
C TYR A 284 -4.41 -9.66 -6.65
N THR A 285 -5.06 -9.98 -7.77
CA THR A 285 -6.41 -10.54 -7.84
C THR A 285 -6.49 -11.91 -7.17
N LEU A 286 -7.73 -12.39 -6.97
CA LEU A 286 -7.98 -13.71 -6.39
C LEU A 286 -7.58 -14.82 -7.36
N ASP A 287 -7.45 -16.04 -6.85
CA ASP A 287 -7.45 -17.21 -7.73
C ASP A 287 -8.88 -17.61 -8.12
N ALA A 288 -9.00 -18.46 -9.15
CA ALA A 288 -10.30 -18.82 -9.73
C ALA A 288 -11.24 -19.52 -8.73
N ASP A 289 -10.71 -20.29 -7.77
CA ASP A 289 -11.52 -21.00 -6.78
C ASP A 289 -12.03 -20.03 -5.71
N GLU A 290 -11.17 -19.12 -5.25
CA GLU A 290 -11.52 -18.01 -4.35
C GLU A 290 -12.56 -17.08 -4.99
N SER A 291 -12.39 -16.74 -6.27
CA SER A 291 -13.32 -15.93 -7.07
C SER A 291 -14.72 -16.57 -7.13
N TRP A 292 -14.78 -17.88 -7.40
CA TRP A 292 -16.04 -18.62 -7.43
C TRP A 292 -16.72 -18.66 -6.06
N GLN A 293 -15.97 -18.94 -4.99
CA GLN A 293 -16.50 -18.97 -3.63
C GLN A 293 -17.05 -17.61 -3.19
N LEU A 294 -16.31 -16.53 -3.47
CA LEU A 294 -16.74 -15.17 -3.19
C LEU A 294 -18.00 -14.81 -3.99
N PHE A 295 -18.08 -15.22 -5.26
CA PHE A 295 -19.27 -14.98 -6.09
C PHE A 295 -20.50 -15.69 -5.51
N VAL A 296 -20.39 -16.99 -5.20
CA VAL A 296 -21.50 -17.79 -4.65
C VAL A 296 -21.95 -17.23 -3.30
N LYS A 297 -21.02 -16.79 -2.45
CA LYS A 297 -21.34 -16.13 -1.17
C LYS A 297 -22.25 -14.90 -1.37
N ASN A 298 -22.00 -14.11 -2.42
CA ASN A 298 -22.76 -12.88 -2.69
C ASN A 298 -24.05 -13.12 -3.51
N ALA A 299 -24.01 -14.01 -4.50
CA ALA A 299 -25.15 -14.34 -5.36
C ALA A 299 -26.17 -15.29 -4.70
N GLY A 300 -25.75 -16.05 -3.69
CA GLY A 300 -26.57 -17.05 -3.00
C GLY A 300 -26.87 -18.28 -3.85
N ASP A 301 -27.82 -19.11 -3.37
CA ASP A 301 -28.11 -20.44 -3.94
C ASP A 301 -28.53 -20.42 -5.43
N SER A 302 -29.05 -19.29 -5.92
CA SER A 302 -29.43 -19.12 -7.33
C SER A 302 -28.26 -19.39 -8.28
N ALA A 303 -27.02 -19.10 -7.88
CA ALA A 303 -25.83 -19.35 -8.70
C ALA A 303 -25.51 -20.84 -8.90
N ASN A 304 -26.03 -21.72 -8.02
CA ASN A 304 -25.81 -23.16 -8.06
C ASN A 304 -26.94 -23.94 -8.74
N LEU A 305 -28.00 -23.26 -9.20
CA LEU A 305 -29.06 -23.91 -9.97
C LEU A 305 -28.49 -24.48 -11.28
N GLU A 306 -28.83 -25.73 -11.61
CA GLU A 306 -28.25 -26.47 -12.74
C GLU A 306 -28.34 -25.70 -14.07
N HIS A 307 -29.47 -25.03 -14.33
CA HIS A 307 -29.70 -24.23 -15.54
C HIS A 307 -29.05 -22.82 -15.52
N ILE A 308 -28.45 -22.40 -14.40
CA ILE A 308 -27.82 -21.09 -14.21
C ILE A 308 -26.31 -21.20 -14.02
N GLN A 309 -25.83 -22.31 -13.44
CA GLN A 309 -24.45 -22.44 -12.97
C GLN A 309 -23.40 -22.18 -14.07
N SER A 310 -23.68 -22.57 -15.32
CA SER A 310 -22.79 -22.27 -16.44
C SER A 310 -22.65 -20.75 -16.68
N PHE A 311 -23.77 -20.03 -16.70
CA PHE A 311 -23.79 -18.57 -16.83
C PHE A 311 -23.11 -17.89 -15.64
N ALA A 312 -23.35 -18.37 -14.42
CA ALA A 312 -22.71 -17.85 -13.22
C ALA A 312 -21.18 -17.98 -13.30
N LYS A 313 -20.67 -19.16 -13.72
CA LYS A 313 -19.22 -19.38 -13.91
C LYS A 313 -18.65 -18.49 -15.01
N ASP A 314 -19.38 -18.29 -16.10
CA ASP A 314 -18.95 -17.37 -17.16
C ASP A 314 -18.94 -15.92 -16.69
N ILE A 315 -19.94 -15.47 -15.92
CA ILE A 315 -19.95 -14.13 -15.32
C ILE A 315 -18.74 -13.94 -14.40
N VAL A 316 -18.38 -14.94 -13.59
CA VAL A 316 -17.16 -14.87 -12.74
C VAL A 316 -15.90 -14.70 -13.58
N ARG A 317 -15.82 -15.34 -14.75
CA ARG A 317 -14.70 -15.14 -15.69
C ARG A 317 -14.67 -13.72 -16.24
N GLU A 318 -15.82 -13.15 -16.61
CA GLU A 318 -15.90 -11.75 -17.08
C GLU A 318 -15.51 -10.75 -15.96
N CYS A 319 -15.65 -11.11 -14.67
CA CYS A 319 -15.16 -10.28 -13.56
C CYS A 319 -13.63 -10.22 -13.44
N GLY A 320 -12.88 -11.04 -14.19
CA GLY A 320 -11.41 -11.05 -14.21
C GLY A 320 -10.76 -11.23 -12.85
N ASP A 321 -11.34 -12.06 -11.97
CA ASP A 321 -10.84 -12.32 -10.61
C ASP A 321 -10.73 -11.09 -9.68
N LEU A 322 -11.38 -9.97 -10.05
CA LEU A 322 -11.37 -8.74 -9.28
C LEU A 322 -12.43 -8.81 -8.15
N PRO A 323 -12.04 -8.79 -6.85
CA PRO A 323 -12.97 -8.93 -5.73
C PRO A 323 -14.16 -7.97 -5.76
N LEU A 324 -13.91 -6.71 -6.11
CA LEU A 324 -14.95 -5.68 -6.22
C LEU A 324 -15.99 -6.02 -7.29
N ALA A 325 -15.55 -6.41 -8.49
CA ALA A 325 -16.45 -6.79 -9.58
C ALA A 325 -17.28 -8.02 -9.20
N ILE A 326 -16.63 -9.05 -8.65
CA ILE A 326 -17.26 -10.29 -8.19
C ILE A 326 -18.35 -10.01 -7.15
N THR A 327 -18.02 -9.21 -6.14
CA THR A 327 -18.93 -8.91 -5.03
C THR A 327 -20.15 -8.13 -5.49
N VAL A 328 -19.96 -7.07 -6.29
CA VAL A 328 -21.03 -6.21 -6.77
C VAL A 328 -21.92 -6.95 -7.78
N ILE A 329 -21.32 -7.63 -8.77
CA ILE A 329 -22.08 -8.37 -9.77
C ILE A 329 -22.82 -9.52 -9.11
N GLY A 330 -22.16 -10.31 -8.25
CA GLY A 330 -22.79 -11.40 -7.48
C GLY A 330 -23.99 -10.92 -6.68
N THR A 331 -23.85 -9.83 -5.92
CA THR A 331 -24.93 -9.22 -5.14
C THR A 331 -26.10 -8.78 -6.03
N SER A 332 -25.82 -8.19 -7.20
CA SER A 332 -26.86 -7.78 -8.15
C SER A 332 -27.62 -8.96 -8.78
N MET A 333 -27.06 -10.17 -8.70
CA MET A 333 -27.67 -11.41 -9.18
C MET A 333 -28.42 -12.18 -8.09
N ARG A 334 -28.33 -11.73 -6.82
CA ARG A 334 -28.92 -12.43 -5.68
C ARG A 334 -30.43 -12.58 -5.80
N GLY A 335 -30.90 -13.83 -5.67
CA GLY A 335 -32.33 -14.19 -5.73
C GLY A 335 -32.95 -14.20 -7.13
N LYS A 336 -32.17 -14.00 -8.19
CA LYS A 336 -32.64 -14.13 -9.58
C LYS A 336 -32.61 -15.58 -10.03
N ASN A 337 -33.78 -16.21 -10.17
CA ASN A 337 -33.90 -17.64 -10.51
C ASN A 337 -34.18 -17.93 -12.00
N ARG A 338 -34.38 -16.87 -12.80
CA ARG A 338 -34.71 -16.95 -14.23
C ARG A 338 -33.43 -16.89 -15.07
N PHE A 339 -33.25 -17.86 -15.97
CA PHE A 339 -32.03 -17.94 -16.79
C PHE A 339 -31.84 -16.71 -17.68
N GLU A 340 -32.93 -16.11 -18.18
CA GLU A 340 -32.87 -14.97 -19.10
C GLU A 340 -32.18 -13.76 -18.47
N LEU A 341 -32.31 -13.59 -17.14
CA LEU A 341 -31.66 -12.49 -16.42
C LEU A 341 -30.15 -12.67 -16.29
N TRP A 342 -29.68 -13.92 -16.25
CA TRP A 342 -28.26 -14.26 -16.20
C TRP A 342 -27.63 -14.19 -17.58
N GLU A 343 -28.35 -14.63 -18.61
CA GLU A 343 -27.95 -14.49 -20.00
C GLU A 343 -27.85 -13.02 -20.41
N ASP A 344 -28.84 -12.18 -20.06
CA ASP A 344 -28.81 -10.74 -20.32
C ASP A 344 -27.63 -10.05 -19.62
N ALA A 345 -27.41 -10.35 -18.34
CA ALA A 345 -26.26 -9.83 -17.60
C ALA A 345 -24.93 -10.24 -18.22
N LEU A 346 -24.78 -11.53 -18.58
CA LEU A 346 -23.59 -12.03 -19.26
C LEU A 346 -23.39 -11.36 -20.62
N LYS A 347 -24.46 -11.14 -21.39
CA LYS A 347 -24.40 -10.46 -22.67
C LYS A 347 -23.93 -9.02 -22.51
N SER A 348 -24.47 -8.27 -21.55
CA SER A 348 -24.04 -6.90 -21.25
C SER A 348 -22.55 -6.82 -20.88
N LEU A 349 -22.08 -7.73 -20.03
CA LEU A 349 -20.67 -7.79 -19.62
C LEU A 349 -19.75 -8.08 -20.81
N ARG A 350 -20.12 -9.03 -21.68
CA ARG A 350 -19.33 -9.39 -22.89
C ARG A 350 -19.20 -8.27 -23.92
N ILE A 351 -20.18 -7.34 -23.96
CA ILE A 351 -20.10 -6.13 -24.79
C ILE A 351 -19.52 -4.94 -24.00
N SER A 352 -18.90 -5.19 -22.84
CA SER A 352 -18.25 -4.20 -21.99
C SER A 352 -19.19 -3.11 -21.48
N THR A 353 -20.48 -3.41 -21.34
CA THR A 353 -21.47 -2.47 -20.78
C THR A 353 -21.90 -2.89 -19.37
N PRO A 354 -22.09 -1.93 -18.45
CA PRO A 354 -22.63 -2.26 -17.14
C PRO A 354 -24.07 -2.77 -17.29
N HIS A 355 -24.36 -3.98 -16.82
CA HIS A 355 -25.70 -4.58 -16.95
C HIS A 355 -26.77 -3.88 -16.09
N ASN A 356 -26.34 -3.06 -15.14
CA ASN A 356 -27.21 -2.18 -14.37
C ASN A 356 -26.45 -0.96 -13.79
N LYS A 357 -27.21 0.00 -13.27
CA LYS A 357 -26.67 1.24 -12.67
C LYS A 357 -25.78 1.01 -11.45
N GLU A 358 -25.98 -0.08 -10.72
CA GLU A 358 -25.17 -0.39 -9.53
C GLU A 358 -23.76 -0.82 -9.94
N VAL A 359 -23.63 -1.69 -10.94
CA VAL A 359 -22.33 -2.09 -11.51
C VAL A 359 -21.60 -0.89 -12.12
N GLU A 360 -22.33 -0.03 -12.83
CA GLU A 360 -21.79 1.23 -13.32
C GLU A 360 -21.21 2.09 -12.18
N LYS A 361 -21.99 2.31 -11.11
CA LYS A 361 -21.61 3.15 -9.96
C LYS A 361 -20.47 2.56 -9.13
N LYS A 362 -20.50 1.26 -8.84
CA LYS A 362 -19.62 0.61 -7.86
C LYS A 362 -18.39 -0.09 -8.49
N VAL A 363 -18.41 -0.43 -9.78
CA VAL A 363 -17.28 -1.09 -10.47
C VAL A 363 -16.67 -0.14 -11.50
N TYR A 364 -17.43 0.22 -12.53
CA TYR A 364 -16.90 0.96 -13.67
C TYR A 364 -16.43 2.35 -13.26
N ASN A 365 -17.24 3.09 -12.50
CA ASN A 365 -16.86 4.40 -11.98
C ASN A 365 -15.73 4.34 -10.93
N VAL A 366 -15.48 3.19 -10.28
CA VAL A 366 -14.35 3.05 -9.35
C VAL A 366 -13.04 2.90 -10.11
N ILE A 367 -13.03 2.15 -11.20
CA ILE A 367 -11.86 1.95 -12.08
C ILE A 367 -11.64 3.19 -12.96
N LYS A 368 -12.71 3.79 -13.50
CA LYS A 368 -12.65 5.04 -14.28
C LYS A 368 -11.92 6.15 -13.53
N ARG A 369 -12.03 6.23 -12.20
CA ARG A 369 -11.28 7.21 -11.41
C ARG A 369 -9.76 7.12 -11.59
N SER A 370 -9.21 5.93 -11.80
CA SER A 370 -7.78 5.75 -12.09
C SER A 370 -7.41 6.27 -13.48
N PHE A 371 -8.35 6.25 -14.42
CA PHE A 371 -8.20 6.90 -15.73
C PHE A 371 -8.34 8.43 -15.63
N ASP A 372 -9.33 8.92 -14.88
CA ASP A 372 -9.56 10.35 -14.68
C ASP A 372 -8.37 11.03 -13.98
N SER A 373 -7.64 10.30 -13.12
CA SER A 373 -6.42 10.77 -12.45
C SER A 373 -5.17 10.78 -13.32
N LEU A 374 -5.22 10.23 -14.54
CA LEU A 374 -4.10 10.38 -15.48
C LEU A 374 -4.02 11.85 -15.88
N GLU A 375 -2.88 12.48 -15.57
CA GLU A 375 -2.60 13.88 -15.94
C GLU A 375 -2.80 14.08 -17.45
N SER A 376 -3.67 15.02 -17.82
CA SER A 376 -3.61 15.62 -19.14
C SER A 376 -2.41 16.56 -19.13
N GLN A 377 -1.39 16.29 -19.96
CA GLN A 377 -0.31 17.25 -20.21
C GLN A 377 -0.81 18.58 -20.82
N ASP A 378 -2.13 18.72 -21.04
CA ASP A 378 -2.80 19.96 -21.40
C ASP A 378 -2.78 21.03 -20.28
N ASP A 379 -2.53 20.66 -19.01
CA ASP A 379 -2.63 21.61 -17.87
C ASP A 379 -1.30 22.30 -17.48
N ILE A 380 -0.17 21.95 -18.11
CA ILE A 380 1.15 22.55 -17.79
C ILE A 380 1.56 23.68 -18.76
N GLU A 381 0.85 23.89 -19.87
CA GLU A 381 1.15 24.94 -20.85
C GLU A 381 -0.02 25.92 -21.06
N LEU A 382 -0.40 26.64 -20.00
CA LEU A 382 -1.19 27.89 -20.11
C LEU A 382 -0.33 29.15 -19.94
N SER A 383 0.99 29.06 -20.17
CA SER A 383 1.88 30.21 -20.11
C SER A 383 2.96 30.18 -21.20
N SER A 384 2.60 30.41 -22.46
CA SER A 384 3.29 31.34 -23.38
C SER A 384 2.74 31.24 -24.80
N GLU A 385 2.66 32.37 -25.49
CA GLU A 385 2.06 32.57 -26.83
C GLU A 385 2.89 31.97 -27.99
N HIS A 386 3.30 30.71 -27.90
CA HIS A 386 3.87 29.97 -29.03
C HIS A 386 3.08 28.68 -29.22
N GLU A 387 2.40 28.56 -30.37
CA GLU A 387 1.62 27.41 -30.86
C GLU A 387 1.65 26.14 -29.97
N ASN A 388 0.58 25.93 -29.20
CA ASN A 388 0.33 24.78 -28.32
C ASN A 388 0.74 23.45 -28.97
N LYS A 389 1.93 22.96 -28.64
CA LYS A 389 2.45 21.68 -29.13
C LYS A 389 2.03 20.59 -28.15
N LYS A 390 0.78 20.09 -28.26
CA LYS A 390 0.23 19.01 -27.42
C LYS A 390 1.25 17.86 -27.26
N ARG A 391 1.90 17.77 -26.10
CA ARG A 391 3.15 17.00 -25.94
C ARG A 391 2.93 15.57 -25.44
N GLY A 392 1.95 14.85 -25.97
CA GLY A 392 1.63 13.49 -25.56
C GLY A 392 0.24 13.35 -24.95
N ASP A 393 -0.50 12.30 -25.32
CA ASP A 393 -1.85 12.05 -24.82
C ASP A 393 -1.94 10.65 -24.18
N ILE A 394 -1.64 10.58 -22.88
CA ILE A 394 -1.63 9.33 -22.11
C ILE A 394 -3.02 8.68 -22.05
N ARG A 395 -4.09 9.49 -22.05
CA ARG A 395 -5.48 9.00 -22.03
C ARG A 395 -5.82 8.31 -23.35
N SER A 396 -5.47 8.92 -24.48
CA SER A 396 -5.60 8.29 -25.80
C SER A 396 -4.76 7.01 -25.90
N CYS A 397 -3.54 7.01 -25.34
CA CYS A 397 -2.68 5.82 -25.28
C CYS A 397 -3.36 4.67 -24.50
N PHE A 398 -3.93 4.97 -23.32
CA PHE A 398 -4.70 4.01 -22.51
C PHE A 398 -5.90 3.43 -23.26
N LEU A 399 -6.74 4.28 -23.85
CA LEU A 399 -7.93 3.84 -24.57
C LEU A 399 -7.56 2.95 -25.77
N TYR A 400 -6.47 3.28 -26.47
CA TYR A 400 -5.97 2.49 -27.59
C TYR A 400 -5.55 1.07 -27.18
N CYS A 401 -5.01 0.87 -25.96
CA CYS A 401 -4.67 -0.46 -25.45
C CYS A 401 -5.89 -1.40 -25.38
N SER A 402 -7.10 -0.86 -25.25
CA SER A 402 -8.33 -1.68 -25.18
C SER A 402 -8.66 -2.41 -26.49
N LEU A 403 -8.03 -1.98 -27.60
CA LEU A 403 -8.09 -2.66 -28.91
C LEU A 403 -7.40 -4.02 -28.91
N TYR A 404 -6.58 -4.34 -27.92
CA TYR A 404 -5.89 -5.63 -27.86
C TYR A 404 -6.61 -6.56 -26.88
N PRO A 405 -6.94 -7.80 -27.27
CA PRO A 405 -7.61 -8.74 -26.36
C PRO A 405 -6.66 -9.43 -25.37
N ALA A 406 -5.35 -9.39 -25.65
CA ALA A 406 -4.32 -10.11 -24.90
C ALA A 406 -3.08 -9.24 -24.65
N ALA A 407 -1.95 -9.88 -24.31
CA ALA A 407 -0.67 -9.22 -24.16
C ALA A 407 -0.21 -8.55 -25.46
N MET A 408 0.37 -7.35 -25.33
CA MET A 408 0.75 -6.45 -26.40
C MET A 408 2.26 -6.29 -26.44
N SER A 409 2.85 -6.34 -27.64
CA SER A 409 4.23 -5.90 -27.86
C SER A 409 4.33 -4.40 -27.55
N THR A 410 5.29 -4.04 -26.69
CA THR A 410 5.57 -2.65 -26.35
C THR A 410 5.91 -1.83 -27.60
N ASN A 411 6.59 -2.44 -28.57
CA ASN A 411 7.02 -1.76 -29.80
C ASN A 411 5.84 -1.43 -30.70
N ASP A 412 5.00 -2.42 -30.97
CA ASP A 412 3.85 -2.30 -31.85
C ASP A 412 2.90 -1.24 -31.30
N LEU A 413 2.73 -1.20 -29.98
CA LEU A 413 1.91 -0.23 -29.28
C LEU A 413 2.47 1.20 -29.44
N ILE A 414 3.77 1.39 -29.20
CA ILE A 414 4.44 2.70 -29.37
C ILE A 414 4.36 3.16 -30.83
N HIS A 415 4.60 2.26 -31.78
CA HIS A 415 4.51 2.56 -33.21
C HIS A 415 3.10 2.99 -33.59
N CYS A 416 2.08 2.28 -33.12
CA CYS A 416 0.68 2.64 -33.32
C CYS A 416 0.35 4.01 -32.71
N TRP A 417 0.76 4.27 -31.47
CA TRP A 417 0.53 5.56 -30.81
C TRP A 417 1.24 6.72 -31.53
N TRP A 418 2.43 6.48 -32.07
CA TRP A 418 3.18 7.47 -32.81
C TRP A 418 2.46 7.88 -34.10
N VAL A 419 2.02 6.91 -34.91
CA VAL A 419 1.36 7.18 -36.20
C VAL A 419 -0.06 7.72 -36.04
N GLU A 420 -0.74 7.36 -34.95
CA GLU A 420 -2.00 7.98 -34.52
C GLU A 420 -1.80 9.43 -34.03
N GLY A 421 -0.57 9.84 -33.74
CA GLY A 421 -0.20 11.18 -33.29
C GLY A 421 -0.26 11.39 -31.78
N PHE A 422 -0.50 10.35 -30.97
CA PHE A 422 -0.61 10.47 -29.51
C PHE A 422 0.71 10.82 -28.84
N LEU A 423 1.84 10.57 -29.50
CA LEU A 423 3.18 10.83 -28.96
C LEU A 423 3.78 12.15 -29.48
N GLY A 424 3.01 12.96 -30.21
CA GLY A 424 3.45 14.23 -30.82
C GLY A 424 3.87 14.06 -32.30
N GLU A 425 3.32 14.90 -33.18
CA GLU A 425 3.45 14.72 -34.65
C GLU A 425 4.80 15.16 -35.23
N HIS A 426 5.54 16.05 -34.57
CA HIS A 426 6.76 16.68 -35.09
C HIS A 426 8.06 16.22 -34.42
N ASP A 427 7.97 15.29 -33.47
CA ASP A 427 9.14 14.83 -32.74
C ASP A 427 9.86 13.71 -33.50
N THR A 428 11.16 13.56 -33.27
CA THR A 428 11.97 12.49 -33.88
C THR A 428 11.53 11.11 -33.39
N TYR A 429 11.88 10.04 -34.12
CA TYR A 429 11.61 8.66 -33.74
C TYR A 429 12.18 8.33 -32.36
N GLU A 430 13.36 8.85 -32.03
CA GLU A 430 13.97 8.63 -30.72
C GLU A 430 13.18 9.28 -29.59
N GLU A 431 12.76 10.54 -29.77
CA GLU A 431 11.96 11.26 -28.78
C GLU A 431 10.59 10.64 -28.59
N THR A 432 9.93 10.26 -29.69
CA THR A 432 8.61 9.59 -29.65
C THR A 432 8.70 8.20 -29.04
N TYR A 433 9.71 7.41 -29.39
CA TYR A 433 9.92 6.09 -28.78
C TYR A 433 10.18 6.19 -27.28
N ASN A 434 11.09 7.08 -26.85
CA ASN A 434 11.36 7.29 -25.43
C ASN A 434 10.10 7.77 -24.68
N ARG A 435 9.32 8.68 -25.29
CA ARG A 435 8.04 9.12 -24.74
C ARG A 435 7.03 7.97 -24.65
N GLY A 436 6.96 7.10 -25.66
CA GLY A 436 6.12 5.92 -25.64
C GLY A 436 6.46 4.98 -24.49
N ILE A 437 7.76 4.77 -24.22
CA ILE A 437 8.21 4.02 -23.04
C ILE A 437 7.77 4.71 -21.75
N THR A 438 7.94 6.04 -21.64
CA THR A 438 7.43 6.81 -20.48
C THR A 438 5.93 6.61 -20.29
N MET A 439 5.12 6.69 -21.35
CA MET A 439 3.67 6.48 -21.27
C MET A 439 3.31 5.07 -20.78
N ILE A 440 4.02 4.03 -21.25
CA ILE A 440 3.81 2.66 -20.79
C ILE A 440 4.16 2.50 -19.31
N GLU A 441 5.31 3.02 -18.88
CA GLU A 441 5.72 2.95 -17.47
C GLU A 441 4.76 3.73 -16.57
N SER A 442 4.30 4.92 -16.98
CA SER A 442 3.27 5.67 -16.26
C SER A 442 1.94 4.92 -16.15
N LEU A 443 1.49 4.25 -17.22
CA LEU A 443 0.28 3.42 -17.17
C LEU A 443 0.43 2.16 -16.29
N LYS A 444 1.64 1.59 -16.23
CA LYS A 444 1.96 0.50 -15.29
C LYS A 444 1.96 0.98 -13.85
N ASP A 445 2.61 2.11 -13.58
CA ASP A 445 2.65 2.71 -12.26
C ASP A 445 1.23 3.06 -11.79
N ALA A 446 0.34 3.52 -12.67
CA ALA A 446 -1.08 3.76 -12.39
C ALA A 446 -1.94 2.49 -12.26
N CYS A 447 -1.35 1.28 -12.34
CA CYS A 447 -2.04 -0.01 -12.30
C CYS A 447 -3.12 -0.22 -13.39
N LEU A 448 -3.00 0.50 -14.50
CA LEU A 448 -3.88 0.37 -15.67
C LEU A 448 -3.32 -0.60 -16.72
N LEU A 449 -2.01 -0.80 -16.72
CA LEU A 449 -1.29 -1.86 -17.44
C LEU A 449 -0.45 -2.70 -16.48
N GLU A 450 -0.15 -3.92 -16.89
CA GLU A 450 0.74 -4.84 -16.18
C GLU A 450 1.85 -5.34 -17.08
N ALA A 451 3.01 -5.63 -16.50
CA ALA A 451 4.05 -6.39 -17.20
C ALA A 451 3.58 -7.84 -17.40
N ASP A 452 3.83 -8.39 -18.59
CA ASP A 452 3.59 -9.81 -18.88
C ASP A 452 4.92 -10.54 -19.06
N LYS A 453 5.52 -10.45 -20.25
CA LYS A 453 6.86 -10.95 -20.58
C LYS A 453 7.80 -9.77 -20.84
N VAL A 454 9.09 -10.06 -21.03
CA VAL A 454 10.06 -9.04 -21.45
C VAL A 454 9.56 -8.34 -22.71
N ASP A 455 9.44 -7.01 -22.68
CA ASP A 455 8.89 -6.16 -23.74
C ASP A 455 7.39 -6.34 -24.06
N TYR A 456 6.62 -7.04 -23.23
CA TYR A 456 5.17 -7.18 -23.37
C TYR A 456 4.40 -6.60 -22.17
N VAL A 457 3.25 -6.01 -22.48
CA VAL A 457 2.32 -5.46 -21.48
C VAL A 457 0.92 -6.00 -21.69
N LYS A 458 0.13 -6.11 -20.62
CA LYS A 458 -1.27 -6.54 -20.68
C LYS A 458 -2.16 -5.58 -19.91
N MET A 459 -3.41 -5.46 -20.32
CA MET A 459 -4.45 -4.76 -19.59
C MET A 459 -5.34 -5.79 -18.90
N HIS A 460 -5.78 -5.51 -17.67
CA HIS A 460 -6.74 -6.35 -16.95
C HIS A 460 -8.12 -6.30 -17.62
N ASP A 461 -8.89 -7.39 -17.63
CA ASP A 461 -10.12 -7.50 -18.42
C ASP A 461 -11.18 -6.47 -18.02
N VAL A 462 -11.51 -6.33 -16.72
CA VAL A 462 -12.43 -5.27 -16.25
C VAL A 462 -11.90 -3.85 -16.56
N VAL A 463 -10.58 -3.62 -16.54
CA VAL A 463 -10.00 -2.32 -16.93
C VAL A 463 -10.18 -2.07 -18.42
N ARG A 464 -10.06 -3.11 -19.25
CA ARG A 464 -10.32 -3.10 -20.69
C ARG A 464 -11.79 -2.80 -20.97
N ASP A 465 -12.71 -3.39 -20.22
CA ASP A 465 -14.14 -3.13 -20.36
C ASP A 465 -14.49 -1.69 -19.99
N VAL A 466 -13.88 -1.16 -18.94
CA VAL A 466 -14.04 0.25 -18.56
C VAL A 466 -13.47 1.18 -19.63
N ALA A 467 -12.32 0.85 -20.23
CA ALA A 467 -11.75 1.63 -21.33
C ALA A 467 -12.69 1.65 -22.55
N LYS A 468 -13.27 0.51 -22.92
CA LYS A 468 -14.28 0.41 -24.01
C LYS A 468 -15.56 1.15 -23.68
N TRP A 469 -16.02 1.10 -22.43
CA TRP A 469 -17.18 1.85 -21.98
C TRP A 469 -16.95 3.37 -22.01
N ILE A 470 -15.72 3.84 -21.77
CA ILE A 470 -15.36 5.25 -21.87
C ILE A 470 -15.27 5.70 -23.34
N ASP A 471 -14.72 4.88 -24.23
CA ASP A 471 -14.55 5.18 -25.65
C ASP A 471 -15.53 4.39 -26.52
N GLU A 472 -16.72 4.97 -26.74
CA GLU A 472 -17.80 4.40 -27.58
C GLU A 472 -17.37 4.14 -29.05
N PHE A 473 -16.16 4.59 -29.46
CA PHE A 473 -15.62 4.44 -30.82
C PHE A 473 -14.67 3.24 -30.99
N ILE A 474 -14.70 2.25 -30.09
CA ILE A 474 -13.91 1.02 -30.16
C ILE A 474 -14.83 -0.21 -30.24
N SER A 475 -14.65 -1.05 -31.27
CA SER A 475 -15.35 -2.34 -31.37
C SER A 475 -14.42 -3.51 -31.70
N HIS A 476 -14.78 -4.69 -31.18
CA HIS A 476 -14.08 -5.97 -31.36
C HIS A 476 -14.85 -7.00 -32.19
N ASN A 477 -16.19 -6.95 -32.27
CA ASN A 477 -17.00 -8.08 -32.79
C ASN A 477 -18.28 -7.71 -33.56
N GLU A 478 -19.03 -6.69 -33.14
CA GLU A 478 -20.22 -6.19 -33.84
C GLU A 478 -19.93 -4.77 -34.32
N VAL A 479 -20.22 -4.46 -35.58
CA VAL A 479 -19.78 -3.20 -36.21
C VAL A 479 -20.93 -2.17 -36.15
N PRO A 480 -20.89 -1.17 -35.24
CA PRO A 480 -21.70 0.02 -35.37
C PRO A 480 -21.41 0.77 -36.66
N VAL A 481 -22.38 1.55 -37.13
CA VAL A 481 -22.32 2.32 -38.39
C VAL A 481 -21.23 3.43 -38.39
N SER A 482 -20.65 3.75 -37.22
CA SER A 482 -19.59 4.75 -37.06
C SER A 482 -18.65 4.34 -35.92
N VAL A 483 -17.44 3.88 -36.27
CA VAL A 483 -16.39 3.46 -35.32
C VAL A 483 -15.04 3.96 -35.83
N LYS A 484 -14.30 4.66 -34.97
CA LYS A 484 -12.99 5.23 -35.32
C LYS A 484 -11.88 4.18 -35.33
N ARG A 485 -11.93 3.19 -34.43
CA ARG A 485 -10.90 2.15 -34.31
C ARG A 485 -11.53 0.76 -34.24
N LEU A 486 -11.20 -0.07 -35.22
CA LEU A 486 -11.69 -1.44 -35.32
C LEU A 486 -10.56 -2.41 -35.01
N SER A 487 -10.83 -3.32 -34.09
CA SER A 487 -9.94 -4.43 -33.79
C SER A 487 -10.63 -5.75 -34.04
N PHE A 488 -9.88 -6.63 -34.68
CA PHE A 488 -10.31 -7.92 -35.17
C PHE A 488 -9.22 -8.96 -34.91
N ILE A 489 -8.39 -8.68 -33.91
CA ILE A 489 -7.27 -9.52 -33.50
C ILE A 489 -7.78 -10.88 -33.03
N SER A 490 -7.20 -11.97 -33.54
CA SER A 490 -7.52 -13.35 -33.16
C SER A 490 -9.00 -13.76 -33.33
N ASN A 491 -9.76 -13.09 -34.21
CA ASN A 491 -11.22 -13.23 -34.26
C ASN A 491 -11.79 -14.16 -35.35
N LYS A 492 -10.94 -14.87 -36.11
CA LYS A 492 -11.35 -15.90 -37.10
C LYS A 492 -12.36 -15.40 -38.15
N ILE A 493 -12.22 -14.16 -38.59
CA ILE A 493 -13.27 -13.45 -39.34
C ILE A 493 -13.35 -13.91 -40.80
N GLU A 494 -14.58 -13.99 -41.32
CA GLU A 494 -14.88 -14.31 -42.71
C GLU A 494 -15.49 -13.11 -43.49
N HIS A 495 -16.12 -12.14 -42.79
CA HIS A 495 -16.76 -10.95 -43.40
C HIS A 495 -16.62 -9.71 -42.52
N VAL A 496 -16.44 -8.53 -43.13
CA VAL A 496 -16.36 -7.23 -42.42
C VAL A 496 -17.31 -6.21 -43.07
N THR A 497 -18.00 -5.42 -42.25
CA THR A 497 -18.95 -4.39 -42.69
C THR A 497 -18.24 -3.06 -42.99
N GLU A 498 -18.76 -2.27 -43.94
CA GLU A 498 -18.25 -0.94 -44.30
C GLU A 498 -18.30 0.04 -43.12
N CYS A 499 -17.19 0.73 -42.85
CA CYS A 499 -17.09 1.81 -41.86
C CYS A 499 -16.18 2.93 -42.38
N PRO A 500 -16.74 3.95 -43.05
CA PRO A 500 -15.91 4.94 -43.75
C PRO A 500 -15.05 5.81 -42.83
N GLU A 501 -15.42 5.96 -41.56
CA GLU A 501 -14.75 6.82 -40.56
C GLU A 501 -13.60 6.12 -39.83
N THR A 502 -13.37 4.83 -40.07
CA THR A 502 -12.34 4.07 -39.37
C THR A 502 -10.93 4.53 -39.75
N THR A 503 -10.14 4.91 -38.74
CA THR A 503 -8.74 5.32 -38.88
C THR A 503 -7.76 4.20 -38.53
N THR A 504 -8.16 3.25 -37.69
CA THR A 504 -7.33 2.11 -37.26
C THR A 504 -8.02 0.79 -37.58
N LEU A 505 -7.33 -0.13 -38.25
CA LEU A 505 -7.78 -1.49 -38.48
C LEU A 505 -6.70 -2.49 -38.05
N LEU A 506 -7.00 -3.27 -37.01
CA LEU A 506 -6.11 -4.27 -36.43
C LEU A 506 -6.63 -5.68 -36.74
N LEU A 507 -5.90 -6.46 -37.54
CA LEU A 507 -6.31 -7.79 -38.03
C LEU A 507 -5.34 -8.90 -37.58
N GLN A 508 -4.52 -8.64 -36.56
CA GLN A 508 -3.44 -9.54 -36.17
C GLN A 508 -3.94 -10.94 -35.76
N ASP A 509 -3.05 -11.93 -35.85
CA ASP A 509 -3.25 -13.31 -35.36
C ASP A 509 -4.39 -14.08 -36.05
N ASN A 510 -4.82 -13.63 -37.23
CA ASN A 510 -5.78 -14.36 -38.06
C ASN A 510 -5.06 -15.25 -39.10
N TYR A 511 -4.37 -16.31 -38.64
CA TYR A 511 -3.63 -17.24 -39.52
C TYR A 511 -4.49 -17.92 -40.60
N SER A 512 -5.81 -17.98 -40.40
CA SER A 512 -6.75 -18.55 -41.38
C SER A 512 -7.18 -17.56 -42.48
N LEU A 513 -6.92 -16.26 -42.30
CA LEU A 513 -7.21 -15.23 -43.31
C LEU A 513 -6.19 -15.35 -44.44
N ARG A 514 -6.59 -15.97 -45.56
CA ARG A 514 -5.72 -16.24 -46.72
C ARG A 514 -5.82 -15.19 -47.83
N GLU A 515 -6.96 -14.53 -47.97
CA GLU A 515 -7.24 -13.56 -49.01
C GLU A 515 -8.01 -12.38 -48.42
N ILE A 516 -7.74 -11.18 -48.94
CA ILE A 516 -8.51 -9.97 -48.65
C ILE A 516 -9.22 -9.57 -49.95
N PRO A 517 -10.55 -9.39 -49.95
CA PRO A 517 -11.31 -9.06 -51.16
C PRO A 517 -10.77 -7.82 -51.88
N HIS A 518 -10.84 -7.81 -53.21
CA HIS A 518 -10.31 -6.72 -54.03
C HIS A 518 -10.85 -5.33 -53.66
N GLU A 519 -12.12 -5.21 -53.25
CA GLU A 519 -12.76 -3.94 -52.94
C GLU A 519 -12.65 -3.56 -51.45
N PHE A 520 -12.04 -4.40 -50.61
CA PHE A 520 -12.07 -4.26 -49.15
C PHE A 520 -11.61 -2.88 -48.64
N PHE A 521 -10.47 -2.38 -49.12
CA PHE A 521 -9.94 -1.08 -48.67
C PHE A 521 -10.72 0.13 -49.19
N LEU A 522 -11.59 -0.04 -50.19
CA LEU A 522 -12.48 1.03 -50.65
C LEU A 522 -13.54 1.38 -49.60
N LEU A 523 -13.85 0.42 -48.71
CA LEU A 523 -14.83 0.57 -47.63
C LEU A 523 -14.30 1.39 -46.43
N TYR A 524 -13.00 1.71 -46.41
CA TYR A 524 -12.33 2.39 -45.29
C TYR A 524 -11.39 3.53 -45.75
N PRO A 525 -11.92 4.56 -46.44
CA PRO A 525 -11.10 5.63 -47.02
C PRO A 525 -10.32 6.47 -46.00
N ALA A 526 -10.71 6.47 -44.72
CA ALA A 526 -10.06 7.23 -43.66
C ALA A 526 -8.91 6.50 -42.94
N LEU A 527 -8.55 5.28 -43.37
CA LEU A 527 -7.53 4.49 -42.68
C LEU A 527 -6.16 5.19 -42.62
N ARG A 528 -5.60 5.17 -41.42
CA ARG A 528 -4.25 5.64 -41.07
C ARG A 528 -3.35 4.50 -40.63
N VAL A 529 -3.92 3.48 -39.98
CA VAL A 529 -3.18 2.32 -39.48
C VAL A 529 -3.84 1.04 -39.97
N VAL A 530 -3.06 0.19 -40.62
CA VAL A 530 -3.44 -1.18 -40.98
C VAL A 530 -2.37 -2.14 -40.46
N ASN A 531 -2.77 -3.06 -39.58
CA ASN A 531 -1.90 -4.11 -39.08
C ASN A 531 -2.44 -5.49 -39.45
N LEU A 532 -1.66 -6.21 -40.26
CA LEU A 532 -1.96 -7.53 -40.82
C LEU A 532 -0.98 -8.60 -40.32
N SER A 533 -0.28 -8.33 -39.22
CA SER A 533 0.73 -9.24 -38.66
C SER A 533 0.13 -10.60 -38.31
N HIS A 534 0.90 -11.68 -38.43
CA HIS A 534 0.46 -13.04 -38.09
C HIS A 534 -0.80 -13.51 -38.85
N THR A 535 -0.99 -13.06 -40.10
CA THR A 535 -2.05 -13.54 -40.99
C THR A 535 -1.55 -14.57 -42.01
N GLY A 536 -2.49 -15.28 -42.64
CA GLY A 536 -2.20 -16.28 -43.68
C GLY A 536 -2.19 -15.73 -45.10
N ILE A 537 -2.22 -14.41 -45.29
CA ILE A 537 -2.47 -13.81 -46.60
C ILE A 537 -1.36 -14.11 -47.61
N THR A 538 -1.75 -14.41 -48.85
CA THR A 538 -0.79 -14.69 -49.94
C THR A 538 -0.53 -13.49 -50.82
N THR A 539 -1.52 -12.59 -50.93
CA THR A 539 -1.50 -11.40 -51.78
C THR A 539 -2.32 -10.29 -51.13
N LEU A 540 -1.97 -9.04 -51.41
CA LEU A 540 -2.71 -7.86 -50.97
C LEU A 540 -3.38 -7.18 -52.17
N PRO A 541 -4.66 -6.77 -52.09
CA PRO A 541 -5.37 -6.19 -53.22
C PRO A 541 -4.86 -4.79 -53.59
N CYS A 542 -4.90 -4.47 -54.89
CA CYS A 542 -4.46 -3.16 -55.41
C CYS A 542 -5.27 -1.97 -54.86
N SER A 543 -6.46 -2.20 -54.31
CA SER A 543 -7.30 -1.19 -53.66
C SER A 543 -6.61 -0.52 -52.48
N ILE A 544 -5.55 -1.10 -51.90
CA ILE A 544 -4.79 -0.41 -50.84
C ILE A 544 -4.29 0.97 -51.28
N ASN A 545 -4.03 1.18 -52.58
CA ASN A 545 -3.64 2.49 -53.12
C ASN A 545 -4.71 3.58 -53.01
N SER A 546 -5.96 3.24 -52.66
CA SER A 546 -6.98 4.24 -52.36
C SER A 546 -6.78 4.92 -51.00
N LEU A 547 -5.97 4.31 -50.12
CA LEU A 547 -5.75 4.78 -48.75
C LEU A 547 -4.70 5.91 -48.70
N CYS A 548 -5.00 7.05 -49.31
CA CYS A 548 -4.09 8.19 -49.38
C CYS A 548 -3.70 8.77 -48.00
N GLN A 549 -4.49 8.48 -46.96
CA GLN A 549 -4.23 8.92 -45.57
C GLN A 549 -3.44 7.90 -44.75
N LEU A 550 -3.10 6.74 -45.32
CA LEU A 550 -2.42 5.67 -44.60
C LEU A 550 -1.04 6.14 -44.12
N ARG A 551 -0.79 6.04 -42.82
CA ARG A 551 0.45 6.40 -42.15
C ARG A 551 1.27 5.16 -41.77
N ALA A 552 0.62 4.04 -41.46
CA ALA A 552 1.28 2.81 -41.05
C ALA A 552 0.71 1.58 -41.75
N LEU A 553 1.62 0.73 -42.21
CA LEU A 553 1.31 -0.53 -42.84
C LEU A 553 2.25 -1.62 -42.32
N ILE A 554 1.70 -2.57 -41.57
CA ILE A 554 2.47 -3.53 -40.74
C ILE A 554 2.09 -4.98 -41.11
N TYR A 555 3.08 -5.83 -41.41
CA TYR A 555 2.93 -7.22 -41.88
C TYR A 555 3.83 -8.24 -41.17
N THR A 556 4.16 -8.05 -39.90
CA THR A 556 5.12 -8.92 -39.21
C THR A 556 4.66 -10.39 -39.23
N ILE A 557 5.53 -11.32 -39.65
CA ILE A 557 5.27 -12.79 -39.65
C ILE A 557 4.09 -13.20 -40.57
N VAL A 558 4.00 -12.64 -41.78
CA VAL A 558 3.09 -13.14 -42.84
C VAL A 558 3.84 -14.13 -43.75
N LEU A 559 3.78 -15.41 -43.39
CA LEU A 559 4.65 -16.46 -43.95
C LEU A 559 4.39 -16.81 -45.43
N TYR A 560 3.27 -16.38 -46.01
CA TYR A 560 2.87 -16.76 -47.38
C TYR A 560 2.82 -15.59 -48.36
N LEU A 561 3.03 -14.35 -47.90
CA LEU A 561 3.01 -13.16 -48.74
C LEU A 561 4.31 -13.08 -49.57
N LYS A 562 4.17 -13.21 -50.90
CA LYS A 562 5.31 -13.25 -51.84
C LYS A 562 5.58 -11.91 -52.53
N SER A 563 4.55 -11.09 -52.72
CA SER A 563 4.63 -9.82 -53.44
C SER A 563 3.62 -8.83 -52.89
N LEU A 564 3.98 -7.55 -52.90
CA LEU A 564 3.07 -6.44 -52.62
C LEU A 564 2.60 -5.79 -53.94
N PRO A 565 1.36 -5.27 -54.01
CA PRO A 565 0.93 -4.45 -55.13
C PRO A 565 1.79 -3.16 -55.22
N PRO A 566 1.74 -2.40 -56.32
CA PRO A 566 2.31 -1.06 -56.33
C PRO A 566 1.76 -0.25 -55.16
N ILE A 567 2.60 0.53 -54.47
CA ILE A 567 2.18 1.31 -53.28
C ILE A 567 2.48 2.81 -53.39
N GLY A 568 2.91 3.27 -54.57
CA GLY A 568 3.38 4.64 -54.77
C GLY A 568 2.34 5.75 -54.56
N ASN A 569 1.06 5.43 -54.35
CA ASN A 569 0.01 6.40 -54.01
C ASN A 569 -0.15 6.63 -52.50
N LEU A 570 0.52 5.83 -51.66
CA LEU A 570 0.50 5.96 -50.20
C LEU A 570 1.40 7.10 -49.73
N CYS A 571 1.17 8.32 -50.23
CA CYS A 571 2.05 9.47 -50.03
C CYS A 571 2.17 9.90 -48.56
N SER A 572 1.20 9.55 -47.71
CA SER A 572 1.23 9.83 -46.26
C SER A 572 1.92 8.74 -45.43
N LEU A 573 2.43 7.67 -46.05
CA LEU A 573 3.02 6.55 -45.34
C LEU A 573 4.29 6.98 -44.60
N GLN A 574 4.32 6.72 -43.29
CA GLN A 574 5.43 7.03 -42.38
C GLN A 574 6.11 5.75 -41.87
N LEU A 575 5.37 4.66 -41.74
CA LEU A 575 5.86 3.38 -41.24
C LEU A 575 5.48 2.26 -42.21
N LEU A 576 6.49 1.54 -42.69
CA LEU A 576 6.32 0.29 -43.42
C LEU A 576 7.12 -0.81 -42.73
N ASP A 577 6.43 -1.77 -42.15
CA ASP A 577 7.02 -2.95 -41.50
C ASP A 577 6.63 -4.21 -42.26
N CYS A 578 7.62 -4.81 -42.91
CA CYS A 578 7.52 -6.05 -43.67
C CYS A 578 8.41 -7.14 -43.06
N ASP A 579 8.79 -7.02 -41.78
CA ASP A 579 9.72 -7.95 -41.13
C ASP A 579 9.16 -9.38 -41.14
N ASN A 580 10.08 -10.34 -41.31
CA ASN A 580 9.76 -11.77 -41.29
C ASN A 580 8.66 -12.22 -42.28
N THR A 581 8.50 -11.50 -43.40
CA THR A 581 7.70 -11.92 -44.58
C THR A 581 8.56 -12.65 -45.61
N ARG A 582 7.93 -13.23 -46.66
CA ARG A 582 8.62 -13.93 -47.77
C ARG A 582 8.60 -13.13 -49.08
N LEU A 583 8.65 -11.80 -49.00
CA LEU A 583 8.67 -10.96 -50.19
C LEU A 583 9.92 -11.25 -51.04
N CYS A 584 9.72 -11.44 -52.34
CA CYS A 584 10.79 -11.74 -53.28
C CYS A 584 11.41 -10.47 -53.91
N CYS A 585 10.68 -9.35 -53.91
CA CYS A 585 11.09 -8.05 -54.44
C CYS A 585 10.39 -6.89 -53.71
N LEU A 586 10.94 -5.67 -53.82
CA LEU A 586 10.29 -4.45 -53.34
C LEU A 586 9.16 -4.02 -54.29
N PRO A 587 8.02 -3.49 -53.78
CA PRO A 587 6.91 -3.08 -54.64
C PRO A 587 7.24 -1.84 -55.50
N GLN A 588 6.61 -1.76 -56.66
CA GLN A 588 6.74 -0.60 -57.54
C GLN A 588 6.22 0.68 -56.87
N GLY A 589 6.96 1.78 -57.03
CA GLY A 589 6.58 3.10 -56.50
C GLY A 589 7.06 3.38 -55.08
N MET A 590 7.88 2.51 -54.47
CA MET A 590 8.56 2.77 -53.19
C MET A 590 9.30 4.12 -53.18
N ASP A 591 9.86 4.52 -54.31
CA ASP A 591 10.62 5.77 -54.47
C ASP A 591 9.77 7.04 -54.35
N LYS A 592 8.43 6.92 -54.35
CA LYS A 592 7.49 8.02 -54.13
C LYS A 592 7.12 8.23 -52.66
N LEU A 593 7.50 7.32 -51.76
CA LEU A 593 7.15 7.33 -50.34
C LEU A 593 8.04 8.29 -49.54
N ILE A 594 8.13 9.55 -49.96
CA ILE A 594 9.06 10.55 -49.40
C ILE A 594 8.84 10.89 -47.92
N ASN A 595 7.67 10.52 -47.36
CA ASN A 595 7.32 10.71 -45.96
C ASN A 595 7.68 9.52 -45.06
N LEU A 596 8.27 8.47 -45.63
CA LEU A 596 8.65 7.26 -44.89
C LEU A 596 9.75 7.58 -43.87
N ARG A 597 9.51 7.23 -42.61
CA ARG A 597 10.38 7.46 -41.45
C ARG A 597 10.88 6.16 -40.84
N LEU A 598 10.07 5.11 -40.85
CA LEU A 598 10.47 3.76 -40.42
C LEU A 598 10.29 2.76 -41.56
N LEU A 599 11.35 2.03 -41.87
CA LEU A 599 11.34 0.96 -42.85
C LEU A 599 11.98 -0.31 -42.27
N ASP A 600 11.14 -1.31 -42.02
CA ASP A 600 11.55 -2.67 -41.66
C ASP A 600 11.34 -3.60 -42.87
N LEU A 601 12.44 -4.12 -43.42
CA LEU A 601 12.44 -5.01 -44.58
C LEU A 601 12.48 -6.49 -44.17
N PRO A 602 11.97 -7.39 -45.03
CA PRO A 602 11.92 -8.82 -44.75
C PRO A 602 13.29 -9.46 -44.54
N VAL A 603 13.25 -10.56 -43.77
CA VAL A 603 14.39 -11.41 -43.44
C VAL A 603 14.73 -12.42 -44.56
N CYS A 604 13.88 -12.52 -45.59
CA CYS A 604 14.09 -13.43 -46.72
C CYS A 604 14.99 -12.81 -47.80
N ASN A 605 15.74 -13.65 -48.51
CA ASN A 605 16.61 -13.21 -49.59
C ASN A 605 15.77 -12.63 -50.73
N PHE A 606 15.93 -11.34 -51.04
CA PHE A 606 15.40 -10.78 -52.27
C PHE A 606 16.06 -11.46 -53.47
N GLU A 607 15.28 -11.74 -54.52
CA GLU A 607 15.82 -12.29 -55.77
C GLU A 607 16.55 -11.21 -56.59
N GLU A 608 16.18 -9.94 -56.40
CA GLU A 608 16.77 -8.76 -57.02
C GLU A 608 17.38 -7.83 -55.96
N SER A 609 18.49 -7.16 -56.28
CA SER A 609 19.07 -6.15 -55.39
C SER A 609 18.10 -5.00 -55.16
N ILE A 610 18.07 -4.46 -53.93
CA ILE A 610 17.42 -3.17 -53.65
C ILE A 610 17.99 -2.15 -54.66
N GLY A 611 17.14 -1.53 -55.48
CA GLY A 611 17.59 -0.70 -56.61
C GLY A 611 18.50 0.45 -56.18
N GLU A 612 19.61 0.65 -56.89
CA GLU A 612 20.54 1.77 -56.66
C GLU A 612 19.79 3.12 -56.72
N GLY A 613 20.05 3.99 -55.75
CA GLY A 613 19.46 5.32 -55.63
C GLY A 613 18.11 5.38 -54.91
N LEU A 614 17.57 4.27 -54.40
CA LEU A 614 16.31 4.28 -53.64
C LEU A 614 16.43 5.13 -52.36
N PHE A 615 17.46 4.90 -51.56
CA PHE A 615 17.63 5.61 -50.28
C PHE A 615 17.95 7.10 -50.47
N LEU A 616 18.53 7.49 -51.62
CA LEU A 616 18.74 8.90 -51.99
C LEU A 616 17.43 9.67 -52.15
N LYS A 617 16.31 8.99 -52.41
CA LYS A 617 14.96 9.59 -52.51
C LYS A 617 14.21 9.56 -51.16
N LEU A 618 14.56 8.65 -50.27
CA LEU A 618 13.89 8.41 -48.97
C LEU A 618 14.64 9.07 -47.80
N LEU A 619 14.94 10.37 -47.92
CA LEU A 619 15.80 11.11 -46.99
C LEU A 619 15.21 11.35 -45.58
N ARG A 620 13.92 11.02 -45.37
CA ARG A 620 13.22 11.15 -44.08
C ARG A 620 13.30 9.91 -43.20
N ILE A 621 13.97 8.84 -43.65
CA ILE A 621 14.13 7.63 -42.85
C ILE A 621 14.93 7.94 -41.57
N GLU A 622 14.35 7.53 -40.45
CA GLU A 622 14.88 7.66 -39.09
C GLU A 622 15.20 6.29 -38.47
N MET A 623 14.48 5.24 -38.86
CA MET A 623 14.80 3.85 -38.52
C MET A 623 14.78 2.97 -39.78
N LEU A 624 15.87 2.22 -39.98
CA LEU A 624 16.03 1.30 -41.10
C LEU A 624 16.48 -0.07 -40.61
N ASN A 625 15.72 -1.11 -40.95
CA ASN A 625 16.08 -2.50 -40.68
C ASN A 625 16.13 -3.32 -41.97
N ILE A 626 17.30 -3.90 -42.25
CA ILE A 626 17.60 -4.74 -43.43
C ILE A 626 18.34 -6.02 -42.97
N ARG A 627 17.92 -6.61 -41.86
CA ARG A 627 18.55 -7.83 -41.33
C ARG A 627 18.34 -9.01 -42.31
N ARG A 628 19.45 -9.49 -42.91
CA ARG A 628 19.60 -10.71 -43.74
C ARG A 628 19.41 -10.59 -45.26
N ASP A 629 19.66 -9.44 -45.87
CA ASP A 629 19.95 -9.42 -47.31
C ASP A 629 21.32 -10.10 -47.57
N ARG A 630 21.33 -11.28 -48.19
CA ARG A 630 22.54 -12.08 -48.45
C ARG A 630 23.23 -11.74 -49.77
N HIS A 631 22.61 -10.93 -50.64
CA HIS A 631 23.09 -10.73 -52.00
C HIS A 631 23.11 -9.24 -52.37
N ARG A 632 24.28 -8.63 -52.14
CA ARG A 632 24.67 -7.31 -52.67
C ARG A 632 23.74 -6.17 -52.23
N LEU A 633 23.94 -5.75 -50.99
CA LEU A 633 23.46 -4.46 -50.48
C LEU A 633 23.72 -3.34 -51.50
N THR A 634 22.76 -2.43 -51.63
CA THR A 634 22.99 -1.03 -52.04
C THR A 634 24.24 -0.49 -51.36
N SER A 635 25.03 0.33 -52.08
CA SER A 635 26.25 0.88 -51.51
C SER A 635 25.99 1.52 -50.14
N PHE A 636 26.79 1.19 -49.12
CA PHE A 636 26.72 1.82 -47.80
C PHE A 636 26.80 3.35 -47.89
N ASP A 637 27.38 3.87 -48.99
CA ASP A 637 27.36 5.28 -49.37
C ASP A 637 25.94 5.86 -49.40
N GLU A 638 24.96 5.17 -49.99
CA GLU A 638 23.57 5.64 -50.02
C GLU A 638 22.94 5.69 -48.63
N ILE A 639 23.17 4.67 -47.78
CA ILE A 639 22.66 4.66 -46.40
C ILE A 639 23.32 5.77 -45.57
N SER A 640 24.61 6.05 -45.80
CA SER A 640 25.33 7.14 -45.12
C SER A 640 24.82 8.54 -45.47
N SER A 641 24.08 8.69 -46.58
CA SER A 641 23.42 9.94 -46.94
C SER A 641 22.12 10.21 -46.15
N LEU A 642 21.62 9.22 -45.40
CA LEU A 642 20.42 9.36 -44.56
C LEU A 642 20.74 10.12 -43.27
N HIS A 643 20.81 11.45 -43.35
CA HIS A 643 21.20 12.31 -42.23
C HIS A 643 20.25 12.26 -41.02
N ASN A 644 18.99 11.84 -41.22
CA ASN A 644 17.99 11.69 -40.15
C ASN A 644 18.02 10.32 -39.46
N LEU A 645 18.85 9.38 -39.94
CA LEU A 645 18.89 8.02 -39.45
C LEU A 645 19.34 7.96 -37.99
N ALA A 646 18.41 7.66 -37.09
CA ALA A 646 18.67 7.46 -35.67
C ALA A 646 19.04 6.01 -35.37
N CYS A 647 18.45 5.05 -36.10
CA CYS A 647 18.59 3.62 -35.83
C CYS A 647 18.81 2.80 -37.11
N LEU A 648 19.90 2.03 -37.16
CA LEU A 648 20.22 1.13 -38.28
C LEU A 648 20.38 -0.32 -37.81
N TYR A 649 19.64 -1.23 -38.43
CA TYR A 649 19.81 -2.68 -38.30
C TYR A 649 20.26 -3.25 -39.64
N ILE A 650 21.45 -3.82 -39.70
CA ILE A 650 22.04 -4.32 -40.95
C ILE A 650 22.88 -5.59 -40.71
N ASN A 651 22.96 -6.45 -41.72
CA ASN A 651 23.85 -7.61 -41.72
C ASN A 651 24.93 -7.45 -42.80
N PHE A 652 26.17 -7.80 -42.49
CA PHE A 652 27.28 -7.83 -43.46
C PHE A 652 27.83 -9.25 -43.63
N ASP A 653 28.17 -9.60 -44.87
CA ASP A 653 29.11 -10.70 -45.11
C ASP A 653 30.51 -10.27 -44.66
N SER A 654 31.26 -11.22 -44.09
CA SER A 654 32.63 -11.12 -43.60
C SER A 654 33.61 -10.46 -44.58
N SER A 655 33.35 -10.50 -45.89
CA SER A 655 34.17 -9.87 -46.93
C SER A 655 33.94 -8.37 -47.15
N SER A 656 32.87 -7.78 -46.60
CA SER A 656 32.30 -6.48 -47.01
C SER A 656 32.71 -5.28 -46.13
N ILE A 657 33.55 -5.51 -45.12
CA ILE A 657 33.81 -4.53 -44.07
C ILE A 657 34.73 -3.43 -44.62
N LEU A 658 34.17 -2.26 -44.89
CA LEU A 658 34.90 -1.10 -45.40
C LEU A 658 35.54 -0.29 -44.25
N ASN A 659 36.66 0.37 -44.50
CA ASN A 659 37.33 1.23 -43.51
C ASN A 659 36.75 2.66 -43.62
N ARG A 660 35.57 2.92 -43.04
CA ARG A 660 34.83 4.19 -43.19
C ARG A 660 34.57 4.90 -41.86
N ASP A 661 34.13 6.16 -41.94
CA ASP A 661 33.68 6.93 -40.78
C ASP A 661 32.25 6.50 -40.38
N TYR A 662 32.12 5.97 -39.16
CA TYR A 662 30.87 5.49 -38.57
C TYR A 662 30.34 6.41 -37.47
N THR A 663 30.93 7.60 -37.31
CA THR A 663 30.57 8.56 -36.24
C THR A 663 29.17 9.16 -36.40
N TRP A 664 28.66 9.23 -37.63
CA TRP A 664 27.34 9.75 -37.97
C TRP A 664 26.18 8.90 -37.40
N MET A 665 26.40 7.61 -37.12
CA MET A 665 25.35 6.74 -36.56
C MET A 665 25.18 6.94 -35.05
N LYS A 666 23.97 7.31 -34.63
CA LYS A 666 23.60 7.46 -33.21
C LYS A 666 23.36 6.10 -32.53
N ARG A 667 22.54 5.23 -33.11
CA ARG A 667 22.28 3.85 -32.65
C ARG A 667 22.35 2.89 -33.83
N PHE A 668 22.97 1.73 -33.61
CA PHE A 668 23.02 0.69 -34.64
C PHE A 668 23.10 -0.69 -33.99
N HIS A 669 22.59 -1.68 -34.68
CA HIS A 669 22.85 -3.08 -34.43
C HIS A 669 23.32 -3.71 -35.72
N ILE A 670 24.59 -4.05 -35.74
CA ILE A 670 25.25 -4.60 -36.91
C ILE A 670 25.54 -6.07 -36.65
N GLU A 671 24.98 -6.95 -37.48
CA GLU A 671 25.35 -8.37 -37.52
C GLU A 671 26.42 -8.57 -38.59
N ILE A 672 27.41 -9.41 -38.31
CA ILE A 672 28.50 -9.76 -39.22
C ILE A 672 28.67 -11.29 -39.18
N GLY A 673 28.67 -11.92 -40.35
CA GLY A 673 28.94 -13.36 -40.50
C GLY A 673 27.70 -14.23 -40.72
N GLU A 674 27.90 -15.55 -40.78
CA GLU A 674 26.92 -16.50 -41.32
C GLU A 674 25.81 -16.90 -40.33
N THR A 675 26.02 -16.72 -39.02
CA THR A 675 25.08 -17.17 -37.99
C THR A 675 24.43 -16.01 -37.27
N SER A 676 23.15 -15.78 -37.56
CA SER A 676 22.34 -14.79 -36.85
C SER A 676 22.17 -15.20 -35.38
N MET A 677 22.56 -14.31 -34.47
CA MET A 677 22.50 -14.54 -33.03
C MET A 677 21.17 -14.06 -32.45
N ARG A 678 20.51 -14.88 -31.61
CA ARG A 678 19.47 -14.40 -30.70
C ARG A 678 20.14 -13.73 -29.50
N ILE A 679 20.47 -12.47 -29.65
CA ILE A 679 21.03 -11.65 -28.57
C ILE A 679 19.90 -10.87 -27.91
N PRO A 680 19.84 -10.78 -26.56
CA PRO A 680 18.89 -9.91 -25.87
C PRO A 680 19.00 -8.50 -26.43
N PHE A 681 17.93 -8.05 -27.04
CA PHE A 681 17.92 -6.85 -27.84
C PHE A 681 17.87 -5.62 -26.94
N ASN A 682 18.88 -4.76 -27.02
CA ASN A 682 18.85 -3.47 -26.32
C ASN A 682 18.90 -2.33 -27.34
N LYS A 683 17.72 -1.78 -27.65
CA LYS A 683 17.50 -0.70 -28.64
C LYS A 683 18.21 0.61 -28.34
N SER A 684 18.85 0.74 -27.17
CA SER A 684 19.48 1.97 -26.71
C SER A 684 21.00 2.00 -26.92
N ARG A 685 21.59 0.99 -27.59
CA ARG A 685 23.05 0.80 -27.62
C ARG A 685 23.62 0.61 -29.03
N LYS A 686 24.91 0.91 -29.17
CA LYS A 686 25.70 0.68 -30.39
C LYS A 686 26.21 -0.75 -30.36
N MET A 687 25.43 -1.66 -30.90
CA MET A 687 25.64 -3.09 -30.80
C MET A 687 26.31 -3.63 -32.06
N ILE A 688 27.35 -4.44 -31.89
CA ILE A 688 27.92 -5.22 -33.00
C ILE A 688 27.99 -6.68 -32.58
N SER A 689 27.51 -7.54 -33.47
CA SER A 689 27.49 -8.98 -33.32
C SER A 689 28.31 -9.59 -34.45
N VAL A 690 29.35 -10.34 -34.12
CA VAL A 690 30.19 -11.06 -35.09
C VAL A 690 30.07 -12.55 -34.83
N SER A 691 29.81 -13.33 -35.88
CA SER A 691 29.63 -14.78 -35.81
C SER A 691 30.44 -15.49 -36.89
N ASP A 692 31.03 -16.66 -36.57
CA ASP A 692 31.68 -17.58 -37.52
C ASP A 692 32.63 -16.91 -38.52
N CYS A 693 33.37 -15.88 -38.07
CA CYS A 693 34.29 -15.12 -38.90
C CYS A 693 35.73 -15.63 -38.77
N GLU A 694 36.40 -15.90 -39.89
CA GLU A 694 37.77 -16.46 -39.92
C GLU A 694 38.89 -15.40 -40.10
N ASN A 695 38.58 -14.23 -40.68
CA ASN A 695 39.57 -13.21 -41.04
C ASN A 695 39.06 -11.77 -40.82
N PHE A 696 39.63 -11.04 -39.86
CA PHE A 696 39.31 -9.65 -39.56
C PHE A 696 40.11 -8.65 -40.43
N LYS A 697 40.01 -8.73 -41.76
CA LYS A 697 40.85 -7.90 -42.67
C LYS A 697 40.64 -6.38 -42.51
N HIS A 698 39.49 -5.93 -41.96
CA HIS A 698 39.13 -4.52 -41.82
C HIS A 698 38.34 -4.22 -40.52
N SER A 699 38.94 -4.43 -39.34
CA SER A 699 38.26 -4.42 -38.04
C SER A 699 37.97 -3.04 -37.41
N GLY A 700 38.21 -1.93 -38.14
CA GLY A 700 38.07 -0.56 -37.64
C GLY A 700 36.67 -0.17 -37.15
N MET A 701 35.60 -0.78 -37.69
CA MET A 701 34.22 -0.51 -37.27
C MET A 701 33.92 -0.97 -35.83
N LEU A 702 34.61 -2.01 -35.36
CA LEU A 702 34.37 -2.61 -34.05
C LEU A 702 34.65 -1.63 -32.90
N GLN A 703 35.54 -0.66 -33.12
CA GLN A 703 35.91 0.35 -32.12
C GLN A 703 34.77 1.29 -31.71
N PHE A 704 33.70 1.35 -32.51
CA PHE A 704 32.52 2.20 -32.27
C PHE A 704 31.40 1.49 -31.50
N ALA A 705 31.51 0.19 -31.24
CA ALA A 705 30.54 -0.55 -30.45
C ALA A 705 30.57 -0.13 -28.98
N SER A 706 29.39 0.08 -28.39
CA SER A 706 29.22 0.07 -26.94
C SER A 706 29.06 -1.36 -26.42
N ASP A 707 28.41 -2.23 -27.21
CA ASP A 707 28.22 -3.64 -26.87
C ASP A 707 28.72 -4.51 -28.01
N LEU A 708 29.68 -5.39 -27.72
CA LEU A 708 30.29 -6.27 -28.71
C LEU A 708 30.04 -7.74 -28.35
N TYR A 709 29.46 -8.48 -29.28
CA TYR A 709 29.18 -9.91 -29.16
C TYR A 709 30.00 -10.68 -30.19
N LEU A 710 30.79 -11.66 -29.75
CA LEU A 710 31.67 -12.47 -30.59
C LEU A 710 31.31 -13.95 -30.42
N LEU A 711 30.90 -14.62 -31.49
CA LEU A 711 30.47 -16.01 -31.49
C LEU A 711 31.30 -16.86 -32.44
N LYS A 712 32.00 -17.87 -31.91
CA LYS A 712 32.76 -18.86 -32.69
C LYS A 712 33.76 -18.24 -33.68
N CYS A 713 34.21 -17.01 -33.43
CA CYS A 713 35.14 -16.32 -34.31
C CYS A 713 36.55 -16.94 -34.20
N MET A 714 37.20 -17.12 -35.35
CA MET A 714 38.58 -17.58 -35.49
C MET A 714 39.48 -16.37 -35.86
N GLY A 715 40.75 -16.38 -35.45
CA GLY A 715 41.70 -15.32 -35.84
C GLY A 715 41.56 -13.98 -35.10
N LEU A 716 40.95 -13.96 -33.92
CA LEU A 716 40.74 -12.77 -33.08
C LEU A 716 42.02 -12.05 -32.60
N GLY A 717 43.20 -12.61 -32.82
CA GLY A 717 44.49 -11.97 -32.45
C GLY A 717 44.70 -10.60 -33.10
N GLN A 718 43.98 -10.29 -34.19
CA GLN A 718 43.98 -8.98 -34.85
C GLN A 718 43.18 -7.90 -34.10
N LEU A 719 42.26 -8.27 -33.19
CA LEU A 719 41.50 -7.31 -32.35
C LEU A 719 42.35 -6.68 -31.24
N LEU A 720 43.46 -7.33 -30.87
CA LEU A 720 44.37 -6.90 -29.80
C LEU A 720 45.06 -5.55 -30.10
N GLY A 721 44.99 -5.06 -31.34
CA GLY A 721 45.51 -3.75 -31.76
C GLY A 721 44.47 -2.62 -31.81
N LEU A 722 43.18 -2.90 -31.59
CA LEU A 722 42.11 -1.89 -31.68
C LEU A 722 41.97 -1.07 -30.40
N ARG A 723 41.61 0.21 -30.52
CA ARG A 723 41.33 1.08 -29.38
C ARG A 723 39.83 1.31 -29.20
N PHE A 724 39.23 0.61 -28.26
CA PHE A 724 37.81 0.76 -27.92
C PHE A 724 37.61 1.95 -26.98
N SER A 725 37.03 3.04 -27.47
CA SER A 725 36.82 4.26 -26.68
C SER A 725 35.49 4.28 -25.90
N LYS A 726 34.46 3.55 -26.37
CA LYS A 726 33.10 3.57 -25.81
C LYS A 726 32.53 2.20 -25.43
N LEU A 727 33.33 1.13 -25.48
CA LEU A 727 32.88 -0.23 -25.19
C LEU A 727 32.54 -0.38 -23.71
N GLN A 728 31.30 -0.76 -23.42
CA GLN A 728 30.75 -0.98 -22.08
C GLN A 728 30.46 -2.46 -21.80
N GLN A 729 30.16 -3.25 -22.83
CA GLN A 729 29.85 -4.67 -22.69
C GLN A 729 30.57 -5.50 -23.76
N LEU A 730 31.15 -6.62 -23.32
CA LEU A 730 31.79 -7.61 -24.18
C LEU A 730 31.28 -9.02 -23.85
N ASP A 731 30.72 -9.69 -24.84
CA ASP A 731 30.24 -11.06 -24.77
C ASP A 731 31.03 -11.92 -25.77
N VAL A 732 31.67 -12.99 -25.31
CA VAL A 732 32.45 -13.90 -26.15
C VAL A 732 32.02 -15.34 -25.89
N TYR A 733 31.59 -16.04 -26.94
CA TYR A 733 31.13 -17.41 -26.87
C TYR A 733 31.85 -18.31 -27.90
N GLY A 734 32.46 -19.40 -27.43
CA GLY A 734 32.95 -20.47 -28.32
C GLY A 734 34.13 -20.09 -29.22
N CYS A 735 34.84 -19.00 -28.93
CA CYS A 735 35.97 -18.52 -29.73
C CYS A 735 37.26 -19.31 -29.41
N SER A 736 37.45 -20.43 -30.10
CA SER A 736 38.47 -21.44 -29.75
C SER A 736 39.94 -21.03 -29.99
N SER A 737 40.19 -20.00 -30.79
CA SER A 737 41.54 -19.48 -31.07
C SER A 737 41.97 -18.34 -30.14
N LEU A 738 41.08 -17.85 -29.28
CA LEU A 738 41.35 -16.70 -28.42
C LEU A 738 42.21 -17.11 -27.22
N THR A 739 43.37 -16.46 -27.05
CA THR A 739 44.29 -16.69 -25.92
C THR A 739 44.21 -15.61 -24.84
N CYS A 740 43.92 -14.36 -25.24
CA CYS A 740 43.68 -13.21 -24.37
C CYS A 740 42.63 -12.26 -24.99
N LEU A 741 41.95 -11.42 -24.19
CA LEU A 741 40.93 -10.49 -24.71
C LEU A 741 41.53 -9.17 -25.23
N PHE A 742 42.48 -8.59 -24.49
CA PHE A 742 43.08 -7.29 -24.82
C PHE A 742 44.57 -7.24 -24.48
N ASN A 743 45.34 -6.50 -25.29
CA ASN A 743 46.73 -6.14 -25.00
C ASN A 743 46.79 -4.84 -24.15
N ALA A 744 47.93 -4.60 -23.49
CA ALA A 744 48.15 -3.48 -22.55
C ALA A 744 47.76 -2.09 -23.09
N PHE A 745 47.86 -1.86 -24.40
CA PHE A 745 47.56 -0.56 -25.04
C PHE A 745 46.13 -0.42 -25.61
N SER A 746 45.30 -1.46 -25.48
CA SER A 746 43.99 -1.59 -26.18
C SER A 746 42.78 -1.68 -25.25
N VAL A 747 42.99 -1.60 -23.93
CA VAL A 747 41.93 -1.89 -22.96
C VAL A 747 40.86 -0.79 -22.92
N PRO A 748 39.56 -1.13 -23.07
CA PRO A 748 38.49 -0.15 -23.01
C PRO A 748 38.29 0.39 -21.60
N LYS A 749 38.41 1.71 -21.42
CA LYS A 749 38.30 2.38 -20.11
C LYS A 749 36.89 2.39 -19.52
N GLN A 750 35.86 2.19 -20.35
CA GLN A 750 34.43 2.25 -19.94
C GLN A 750 33.78 0.87 -19.80
N LEU A 751 34.56 -0.21 -19.85
CA LEU A 751 34.05 -1.57 -19.85
C LEU A 751 33.44 -1.95 -18.50
N LYS A 752 32.13 -2.22 -18.48
CA LYS A 752 31.34 -2.55 -17.28
C LYS A 752 31.01 -4.02 -17.14
N LYS A 753 30.84 -4.73 -18.26
CA LYS A 753 30.38 -6.12 -18.29
C LYS A 753 31.23 -6.96 -19.22
N ILE A 754 31.69 -8.11 -18.73
CA ILE A 754 32.37 -9.13 -19.53
C ILE A 754 31.69 -10.47 -19.29
N ASN A 755 31.23 -11.12 -20.36
CA ASN A 755 30.73 -12.48 -20.31
C ASN A 755 31.56 -13.37 -21.26
N LEU A 756 32.14 -14.44 -20.73
CA LEU A 756 32.93 -15.41 -21.45
C LEU A 756 32.34 -16.79 -21.30
N SER A 757 32.12 -17.47 -22.42
CA SER A 757 31.52 -18.79 -22.43
C SER A 757 32.25 -19.73 -23.40
N VAL A 758 32.70 -20.88 -22.91
CA VAL A 758 33.23 -21.98 -23.74
C VAL A 758 34.47 -21.58 -24.58
N CYS A 759 35.32 -20.70 -24.03
CA CYS A 759 36.56 -20.25 -24.66
C CYS A 759 37.77 -20.97 -24.04
N PHE A 760 38.03 -22.20 -24.49
CA PHE A 760 38.97 -23.13 -23.81
C PHE A 760 40.44 -22.71 -23.81
N LYS A 761 40.88 -21.88 -24.77
CA LYS A 761 42.29 -21.44 -24.89
C LYS A 761 42.59 -20.10 -24.20
N VAL A 762 41.60 -19.44 -23.62
CA VAL A 762 41.83 -18.17 -22.90
C VAL A 762 42.49 -18.48 -21.57
N VAL A 763 43.72 -18.01 -21.40
CA VAL A 763 44.53 -18.23 -20.18
C VAL A 763 44.57 -16.96 -19.33
N GLU A 764 44.52 -15.79 -19.97
CA GLU A 764 44.55 -14.49 -19.31
C GLU A 764 43.51 -13.56 -19.93
N LEU A 765 42.88 -12.70 -19.11
CA LEU A 765 41.96 -11.69 -19.61
C LEU A 765 42.72 -10.51 -20.26
N PHE A 766 43.90 -10.15 -19.72
CA PHE A 766 44.70 -8.99 -20.14
C PHE A 766 46.21 -9.29 -20.04
N VAL A 767 47.01 -8.84 -21.00
CA VAL A 767 48.45 -9.19 -21.13
C VAL A 767 49.36 -8.50 -20.08
N GLN A 768 48.91 -7.48 -19.34
CA GLN A 768 49.62 -6.86 -18.22
C GLN A 768 48.63 -6.31 -17.17
N LEU A 769 48.81 -6.69 -15.91
CA LEU A 769 47.83 -6.57 -14.81
C LEU A 769 47.70 -5.16 -14.18
N GLU A 770 48.59 -4.21 -14.49
CA GLU A 770 48.88 -3.14 -13.54
C GLU A 770 47.85 -1.99 -13.41
N THR A 771 46.81 -1.86 -14.25
CA THR A 771 45.95 -0.64 -14.18
C THR A 771 44.46 -0.73 -14.54
N LEU A 772 43.84 -1.91 -14.71
CA LEU A 772 42.59 -1.95 -15.50
C LEU A 772 41.47 -2.85 -14.94
N GLY A 773 40.71 -2.28 -14.01
CA GLY A 773 39.44 -2.83 -13.50
C GLY A 773 38.49 -1.79 -12.88
N GLU A 774 38.79 -0.49 -12.95
CA GLU A 774 38.09 0.54 -12.17
C GLU A 774 36.58 0.64 -12.47
N HIS A 775 36.10 0.22 -13.63
CA HIS A 775 34.69 0.38 -14.02
C HIS A 775 33.93 -0.94 -14.19
N LEU A 776 34.59 -2.08 -13.93
CA LEU A 776 34.00 -3.40 -14.16
C LEU A 776 32.99 -3.74 -13.06
N GLU A 777 31.71 -3.86 -13.40
CA GLU A 777 30.60 -4.14 -12.48
C GLU A 777 30.19 -5.62 -12.48
N LYS A 778 30.32 -6.32 -13.62
CA LYS A 778 29.92 -7.72 -13.76
C LYS A 778 30.93 -8.53 -14.58
N LEU A 779 31.29 -9.71 -14.07
CA LEU A 779 32.10 -10.70 -14.77
C LEU A 779 31.40 -12.06 -14.76
N GLU A 780 31.17 -12.66 -15.91
CA GLU A 780 30.58 -14.00 -16.06
C GLU A 780 31.53 -14.91 -16.85
N VAL A 781 31.92 -16.04 -16.28
CA VAL A 781 32.87 -16.99 -16.86
C VAL A 781 32.31 -18.40 -16.77
N ILE A 782 31.98 -19.00 -17.91
CA ILE A 782 31.37 -20.33 -18.02
C ILE A 782 32.21 -21.19 -18.96
N GLY A 783 32.74 -22.33 -18.50
CA GLY A 783 33.48 -23.25 -19.38
C GLY A 783 34.82 -22.74 -19.93
N CYS A 784 35.42 -21.69 -19.32
CA CYS A 784 36.73 -21.14 -19.67
C CYS A 784 37.78 -21.48 -18.59
N TYR A 785 38.18 -22.74 -18.49
CA TYR A 785 38.99 -23.26 -17.37
C TYR A 785 40.47 -22.84 -17.37
N GLY A 786 40.95 -22.19 -18.44
CA GLY A 786 42.34 -21.73 -18.55
C GLY A 786 42.64 -20.47 -17.73
N ILE A 787 41.62 -19.68 -17.37
CA ILE A 787 41.77 -18.42 -16.64
C ILE A 787 42.08 -18.72 -15.17
N ARG A 788 43.32 -18.42 -14.76
CA ARG A 788 43.80 -18.64 -13.38
C ARG A 788 43.90 -17.37 -12.54
N LYS A 789 43.96 -16.19 -13.14
CA LYS A 789 44.02 -14.91 -12.41
C LYS A 789 42.94 -13.94 -12.89
N LEU A 790 42.41 -13.14 -11.97
CA LEU A 790 41.46 -12.06 -12.28
C LEU A 790 42.21 -10.73 -12.48
N PRO A 791 41.76 -9.89 -13.42
CA PRO A 791 42.34 -8.56 -13.69
C PRO A 791 41.78 -7.50 -12.74
N LEU A 792 41.74 -7.84 -11.45
CA LEU A 792 41.25 -6.97 -10.39
C LEU A 792 42.39 -6.79 -9.39
N SER A 793 42.45 -5.62 -8.76
CA SER A 793 43.32 -5.35 -7.62
C SER A 793 42.45 -5.11 -6.39
N ILE A 794 43.06 -5.13 -5.20
CA ILE A 794 42.34 -4.79 -3.95
C ILE A 794 41.64 -3.43 -4.07
N GLN A 795 42.26 -2.45 -4.76
CA GLN A 795 41.69 -1.12 -4.95
C GLN A 795 40.50 -1.09 -5.92
N THR A 796 40.49 -1.93 -6.96
CA THR A 796 39.39 -1.99 -7.95
C THR A 796 38.29 -2.98 -7.59
N SER A 797 38.49 -3.82 -6.56
CA SER A 797 37.53 -4.81 -6.09
C SER A 797 36.21 -4.25 -5.54
N ASN A 798 36.16 -2.97 -5.15
CA ASN A 798 34.92 -2.36 -4.64
C ASN A 798 33.85 -2.13 -5.72
N ASN A 799 34.24 -2.09 -6.99
CA ASN A 799 33.31 -1.75 -8.08
C ASN A 799 32.64 -2.97 -8.72
N ILE A 800 33.17 -4.18 -8.52
CA ILE A 800 32.58 -5.42 -9.01
C ILE A 800 31.39 -5.79 -8.12
N LYS A 801 30.21 -5.91 -8.71
CA LYS A 801 28.96 -6.26 -8.01
C LYS A 801 28.67 -7.75 -8.09
N VAL A 802 28.99 -8.36 -9.22
CA VAL A 802 28.62 -9.76 -9.51
C VAL A 802 29.74 -10.47 -10.27
N ILE A 803 30.17 -11.63 -9.74
CA ILE A 803 31.00 -12.61 -10.43
C ILE A 803 30.20 -13.90 -10.56
N ARG A 804 29.94 -14.34 -11.79
CA ARG A 804 29.24 -15.61 -12.07
C ARG A 804 30.20 -16.62 -12.68
N GLY A 805 30.24 -17.82 -12.10
CA GLY A 805 31.05 -18.92 -12.62
C GLY A 805 30.81 -20.20 -11.83
N SER A 806 31.44 -21.30 -12.26
CA SER A 806 31.38 -22.57 -11.51
C SER A 806 32.22 -22.47 -10.23
N LEU A 807 31.78 -23.17 -9.18
CA LEU A 807 32.56 -23.28 -7.93
C LEU A 807 33.95 -23.91 -8.18
N GLU A 808 34.01 -24.85 -9.13
CA GLU A 808 35.27 -25.47 -9.55
C GLU A 808 36.23 -24.45 -10.15
N TRP A 809 35.77 -23.57 -11.05
CA TRP A 809 36.59 -22.48 -11.58
C TRP A 809 37.03 -21.51 -10.48
N TRP A 810 36.12 -21.08 -9.61
CA TRP A 810 36.44 -20.18 -8.49
C TRP A 810 37.51 -20.75 -7.56
N SER A 811 37.45 -22.06 -7.28
CA SER A 811 38.43 -22.75 -6.44
C SER A 811 39.84 -22.85 -7.05
N ARG A 812 39.94 -22.77 -8.39
CA ARG A 812 41.18 -22.87 -9.16
C ARG A 812 41.85 -21.53 -9.44
N LEU A 813 41.21 -20.41 -9.07
CA LEU A 813 41.79 -19.08 -9.19
C LEU A 813 42.98 -18.93 -8.23
N GLU A 814 44.08 -18.41 -8.75
CA GLU A 814 45.27 -18.00 -8.02
C GLU A 814 45.05 -16.58 -7.48
N TRP A 815 45.21 -16.42 -6.17
CA TRP A 815 44.99 -15.16 -5.47
C TRP A 815 46.32 -14.62 -4.96
N ASP A 816 46.55 -13.32 -5.16
CA ASP A 816 47.77 -12.67 -4.67
C ASP A 816 47.70 -12.40 -3.14
N ASP A 817 46.49 -12.36 -2.54
CA ASP A 817 46.21 -12.20 -1.09
C ASP A 817 44.89 -12.89 -0.68
N ASP A 818 44.86 -13.56 0.48
CA ASP A 818 43.66 -14.18 1.06
C ASP A 818 42.58 -13.14 1.47
N ASN A 819 42.98 -11.92 1.84
CA ASN A 819 42.05 -10.83 2.09
C ASN A 819 41.34 -10.39 0.81
N PHE A 820 42.06 -10.40 -0.32
CA PHE A 820 41.51 -10.05 -1.63
C PHE A 820 40.45 -11.07 -2.07
N LYS A 821 40.71 -12.37 -1.86
CA LYS A 821 39.73 -13.43 -2.08
C LYS A 821 38.48 -13.28 -1.21
N SER A 822 38.67 -12.98 0.07
CA SER A 822 37.58 -12.79 1.05
C SER A 822 36.71 -11.58 0.68
N ASN A 823 37.34 -10.49 0.21
CA ASN A 823 36.63 -9.28 -0.25
C ASN A 823 35.76 -9.55 -1.48
N LEU A 824 36.10 -10.50 -2.35
CA LEU A 824 35.30 -10.80 -3.54
C LEU A 824 34.29 -11.94 -3.34
N HIS A 825 34.35 -12.65 -2.21
CA HIS A 825 33.50 -13.81 -1.93
C HIS A 825 32.01 -13.46 -1.89
N HIS A 826 31.65 -12.27 -1.40
CA HIS A 826 30.26 -11.81 -1.37
C HIS A 826 29.69 -11.45 -2.76
N CYS A 827 30.56 -11.20 -3.75
CA CYS A 827 30.18 -10.92 -5.14
C CYS A 827 29.95 -12.20 -5.96
N LEU A 828 30.39 -13.38 -5.46
CA LEU A 828 30.28 -14.64 -6.17
C LEU A 828 28.84 -15.17 -6.17
N VAL A 829 28.30 -15.39 -7.36
CA VAL A 829 27.02 -16.08 -7.58
C VAL A 829 27.32 -17.39 -8.33
N PRO A 830 27.35 -18.55 -7.63
CA PRO A 830 27.66 -19.82 -8.26
C PRO A 830 26.55 -20.29 -9.21
N TYR A 831 26.93 -20.86 -10.35
CA TYR A 831 25.99 -21.51 -11.27
C TYR A 831 25.59 -22.88 -10.68
N LEU A 832 24.37 -23.01 -10.14
CA LEU A 832 23.93 -24.18 -9.36
C LEU A 832 23.07 -25.15 -10.17
N GLY A 833 23.53 -26.40 -10.26
CA GLY A 833 22.67 -27.58 -10.19
C GLY A 833 22.80 -28.24 -8.81
N GLY A 834 21.69 -28.30 -8.06
CA GLY A 834 21.37 -29.35 -7.05
C GLY A 834 22.02 -29.38 -5.65
N PHE A 835 21.33 -28.77 -4.66
CA PHE A 835 20.85 -29.27 -3.33
C PHE A 835 21.70 -30.02 -2.24
N VAL A 836 21.41 -29.61 -0.97
CA VAL A 836 21.38 -30.23 0.40
C VAL A 836 22.58 -30.14 1.39
N VAL A 837 22.18 -29.80 2.64
CA VAL A 837 22.66 -30.12 4.03
C VAL A 837 23.20 -28.88 4.76
N GLU A 838 22.48 -28.15 5.63
CA GLU A 838 21.59 -28.45 6.80
C GLU A 838 22.35 -28.91 8.08
N VAL A 839 21.75 -28.66 9.25
CA VAL A 839 21.90 -29.45 10.51
C VAL A 839 22.87 -28.95 11.61
N GLY A 840 23.52 -27.78 11.49
CA GLY A 840 24.62 -27.44 12.41
C GLY A 840 24.34 -26.92 13.84
N LYS A 841 23.22 -26.23 14.15
CA LYS A 841 23.14 -25.47 15.43
C LYS A 841 21.77 -25.47 16.09
N PHE A 842 21.26 -26.69 16.30
CA PHE A 842 20.17 -27.01 17.22
C PHE A 842 20.73 -27.59 18.53
N VAL A 843 21.57 -26.86 19.28
CA VAL A 843 21.89 -27.19 20.69
C VAL A 843 22.27 -25.93 21.47
N SER A 844 21.35 -25.46 22.32
CA SER A 844 21.55 -24.85 23.66
C SER A 844 20.51 -23.77 23.98
N LYS A 845 19.25 -24.19 24.05
CA LYS A 845 18.26 -23.60 24.96
C LYS A 845 18.25 -24.46 26.22
N CYS A 846 17.84 -23.85 27.34
CA CYS A 846 17.84 -24.35 28.73
C CYS A 846 19.18 -23.97 29.43
N ILE A 847 19.22 -23.21 30.51
CA ILE A 847 18.31 -23.15 31.67
C ILE A 847 18.29 -21.73 32.28
N TYR A 848 17.11 -21.38 32.77
CA TYR A 848 16.67 -20.15 33.41
C TYR A 848 17.42 -19.82 34.73
N PRO A 849 17.47 -18.53 35.12
CA PRO A 849 18.35 -17.97 36.15
C PRO A 849 17.88 -18.27 37.58
N LYS A 850 18.82 -18.31 38.54
CA LYS A 850 18.56 -18.42 39.99
C LYS A 850 19.21 -17.28 40.78
N ILE A 851 18.35 -16.31 41.10
CA ILE A 851 18.08 -15.67 42.40
C ILE A 851 19.20 -14.95 43.16
N GLU A 852 18.80 -13.72 43.48
CA GLU A 852 19.36 -12.63 44.24
C GLU A 852 19.29 -12.82 45.79
N ASN A 853 20.29 -12.27 46.46
CA ASN A 853 20.20 -11.50 47.70
C ASN A 853 19.31 -11.97 48.84
N ILE A 854 19.96 -12.74 49.69
CA ILE A 854 19.72 -13.10 51.09
C ILE A 854 19.84 -11.88 52.04
N VAL A 855 18.97 -11.82 53.09
CA VAL A 855 19.02 -11.01 54.36
C VAL A 855 17.96 -9.89 54.54
N CYS A 856 16.82 -10.19 55.20
CA CYS A 856 16.20 -9.43 56.33
C CYS A 856 14.74 -9.89 56.61
N PHE A 857 14.54 -11.03 57.29
CA PHE A 857 13.25 -11.78 57.32
C PHE A 857 12.37 -11.63 58.58
N SER A 858 12.89 -11.37 59.78
CA SER A 858 12.08 -11.61 61.00
C SER A 858 11.38 -10.41 61.64
N SER A 859 11.51 -9.19 61.12
CA SER A 859 10.89 -7.99 61.73
C SER A 859 9.73 -7.39 60.90
N ASN A 860 9.66 -7.66 59.59
CA ASN A 860 8.66 -7.08 58.70
C ASN A 860 7.34 -7.88 58.65
N VAL A 861 7.36 -9.16 59.01
CA VAL A 861 6.23 -10.09 58.83
C VAL A 861 5.11 -9.87 59.86
N GLU A 862 5.44 -9.44 61.07
CA GLU A 862 4.44 -9.25 62.14
C GLU A 862 3.63 -7.95 61.97
N ASN A 863 4.23 -6.85 61.48
CA ASN A 863 3.50 -5.61 61.21
C ASN A 863 2.55 -5.69 60.01
N LEU A 864 2.82 -6.53 59.01
CA LEU A 864 1.94 -6.69 57.85
C LEU A 864 0.60 -7.34 58.21
N ARG A 865 0.62 -8.26 59.19
CA ARG A 865 -0.57 -9.03 59.58
C ARG A 865 -1.67 -8.13 60.14
N ASP A 866 -1.29 -7.20 61.02
CA ASP A 866 -2.22 -6.32 61.71
C ASP A 866 -2.86 -5.30 60.76
N GLU A 867 -2.10 -4.82 59.78
CA GLU A 867 -2.60 -3.89 58.75
C GLU A 867 -3.52 -4.59 57.75
N MET A 868 -3.23 -5.85 57.40
CA MET A 868 -4.08 -6.64 56.50
C MET A 868 -5.46 -6.88 57.09
N GLU A 869 -5.54 -7.15 58.39
CA GLU A 869 -6.81 -7.35 59.09
C GLU A 869 -7.68 -6.08 59.10
N LYS A 870 -7.08 -4.88 59.07
CA LYS A 870 -7.82 -3.61 58.95
C LYS A 870 -8.41 -3.41 57.55
N LEU A 871 -7.65 -3.73 56.51
CA LEU A 871 -8.10 -3.62 55.12
C LEU A 871 -9.26 -4.59 54.81
N THR A 872 -9.20 -5.82 55.33
CA THR A 872 -10.29 -6.81 55.24
C THR A 872 -11.59 -6.28 55.85
N LYS A 873 -11.51 -5.66 57.04
CA LYS A 873 -12.68 -5.04 57.70
C LYS A 873 -13.26 -3.87 56.90
N LEU A 874 -12.40 -3.01 56.32
CA LEU A 874 -12.84 -1.89 55.48
C LEU A 874 -13.55 -2.39 54.21
N ARG A 875 -13.03 -3.44 53.57
CA ARG A 875 -13.66 -4.06 52.42
C ARG A 875 -15.02 -4.66 52.75
N ASP A 876 -15.14 -5.37 53.87
CA ASP A 876 -16.40 -6.00 54.26
C ASP A 876 -17.49 -4.95 54.56
N ASP A 877 -17.14 -3.82 55.17
CA ASP A 877 -18.05 -2.68 55.36
C ASP A 877 -18.50 -2.06 54.03
N ILE A 878 -17.58 -1.83 53.09
CA ILE A 878 -17.90 -1.30 51.75
C ILE A 878 -18.74 -2.29 50.94
N LYS A 879 -18.41 -3.58 50.99
CA LYS A 879 -19.16 -4.65 50.33
C LYS A 879 -20.58 -4.75 50.88
N GLY A 880 -20.76 -4.69 52.20
CA GLY A 880 -22.09 -4.66 52.82
C GLY A 880 -22.94 -3.46 52.36
N LYS A 881 -22.32 -2.28 52.22
CA LYS A 881 -23.01 -1.09 51.68
C LYS A 881 -23.37 -1.23 50.20
N VAL A 882 -22.53 -1.88 49.39
CA VAL A 882 -22.80 -2.16 47.97
C VAL A 882 -23.96 -3.16 47.83
N GLU A 883 -23.97 -4.23 48.60
CA GLU A 883 -25.04 -5.25 48.57
C GLU A 883 -26.42 -4.65 48.95
N ILE A 884 -26.45 -3.75 49.92
CA ILE A 884 -27.67 -2.99 50.28
C ILE A 884 -28.13 -2.12 49.10
N ALA A 885 -27.22 -1.39 48.45
CA ALA A 885 -27.56 -0.51 47.32
C ALA A 885 -27.96 -1.28 46.06
N GLU A 886 -27.40 -2.46 45.81
CA GLU A 886 -27.83 -3.36 44.72
C GLU A 886 -29.24 -3.91 44.97
N GLY A 887 -29.59 -4.20 46.24
CA GLY A 887 -30.95 -4.56 46.65
C GLY A 887 -31.99 -3.45 46.38
N GLU A 888 -31.55 -2.19 46.33
CA GLU A 888 -32.37 -1.02 46.03
C GLU A 888 -32.34 -0.60 44.54
N GLY A 889 -31.64 -1.34 43.67
CA GLY A 889 -31.62 -1.13 42.22
C GLY A 889 -30.53 -0.19 41.69
N TYR A 890 -29.54 0.15 42.52
CA TYR A 890 -28.34 0.89 42.11
C TYR A 890 -27.26 -0.04 41.55
N LYS A 891 -26.34 0.51 40.75
CA LYS A 891 -25.14 -0.21 40.29
C LYS A 891 -23.88 0.35 40.95
N PRO A 892 -23.00 -0.50 41.50
CA PRO A 892 -21.73 -0.06 42.05
C PRO A 892 -20.83 0.50 40.93
N LYS A 893 -20.04 1.53 41.26
CA LYS A 893 -19.06 2.08 40.33
C LYS A 893 -17.98 1.03 40.00
N PRO A 894 -17.48 0.98 38.75
CA PRO A 894 -16.41 0.05 38.37
C PRO A 894 -15.19 0.12 39.27
N ASP A 895 -14.81 1.32 39.73
CA ASP A 895 -13.68 1.53 40.62
C ASP A 895 -13.87 0.88 42.00
N VAL A 896 -15.13 0.80 42.48
CA VAL A 896 -15.48 0.14 43.75
C VAL A 896 -15.45 -1.38 43.60
N ILE A 897 -15.95 -1.92 42.48
CA ILE A 897 -15.89 -3.36 42.18
C ILE A 897 -14.43 -3.79 42.04
N LYS A 898 -13.66 -3.07 41.23
CA LYS A 898 -12.24 -3.33 41.01
C LYS A 898 -11.45 -3.24 42.31
N TRP A 899 -11.72 -2.25 43.15
CA TRP A 899 -11.06 -2.15 44.46
C TRP A 899 -11.38 -3.34 45.38
N ILE A 900 -12.63 -3.84 45.40
CA ILE A 900 -12.99 -5.05 46.16
C ILE A 900 -12.24 -6.30 45.63
N GLU A 901 -12.06 -6.40 44.31
CA GLU A 901 -11.29 -7.47 43.66
C GLU A 901 -9.79 -7.36 43.98
N ASP A 902 -9.20 -6.17 43.82
CA ASP A 902 -7.80 -5.88 44.12
C ASP A 902 -7.46 -6.18 45.60
N VAL A 903 -8.37 -5.90 46.53
CA VAL A 903 -8.20 -6.25 47.96
C VAL A 903 -8.29 -7.77 48.18
N ARG A 904 -9.14 -8.50 47.45
CA ARG A 904 -9.19 -9.99 47.54
C ARG A 904 -7.95 -10.65 46.95
N GLU A 905 -7.41 -10.12 45.86
CA GLU A 905 -6.16 -10.61 45.29
C GLU A 905 -5.01 -10.42 46.27
N LEU A 906 -4.92 -9.24 46.90
CA LEU A 906 -3.92 -8.98 47.94
C LEU A 906 -4.07 -9.93 49.15
N GLU A 907 -5.29 -10.29 49.54
CA GLU A 907 -5.55 -11.28 50.60
C GLU A 907 -5.09 -12.69 50.23
N ASN A 908 -5.34 -13.12 48.99
CA ASN A 908 -4.86 -14.41 48.50
C ASN A 908 -3.32 -14.45 48.44
N GLU A 909 -2.68 -13.36 48.01
CA GLU A 909 -1.22 -13.19 48.03
C GLU A 909 -0.65 -13.24 49.46
N TRP A 910 -1.37 -12.66 50.42
CA TRP A 910 -1.01 -12.72 51.83
C TRP A 910 -1.15 -14.13 52.42
N GLU A 911 -2.21 -14.89 52.09
CA GLU A 911 -2.35 -16.28 52.56
C GLU A 911 -1.26 -17.20 51.99
N THR A 912 -0.92 -17.07 50.70
CA THR A 912 0.19 -17.84 50.09
C THR A 912 1.55 -17.49 50.70
N MET A 913 1.74 -16.23 51.10
CA MET A 913 2.93 -15.80 51.82
C MET A 913 3.02 -16.44 53.22
N GLN A 914 1.88 -16.63 53.93
CA GLN A 914 1.88 -17.27 55.25
C GLN A 914 2.35 -18.73 55.21
N GLU A 915 2.00 -19.49 54.17
CA GLU A 915 2.50 -20.87 53.96
C GLU A 915 4.03 -20.90 53.75
N SER A 916 4.54 -19.91 53.01
CA SER A 916 5.98 -19.73 52.76
C SER A 916 6.74 -19.35 54.04
N ILE A 917 6.12 -18.54 54.92
CA ILE A 917 6.64 -18.20 56.26
C ILE A 917 6.67 -19.43 57.18
N ALA A 918 5.64 -20.30 57.14
CA ALA A 918 5.58 -21.52 57.93
C ALA A 918 6.67 -22.53 57.53
N THR A 919 6.91 -22.68 56.22
CA THR A 919 7.97 -23.55 55.66
C THR A 919 9.37 -23.06 56.05
N ALA A 920 9.59 -21.74 56.09
CA ALA A 920 10.85 -21.14 56.54
C ALA A 920 11.14 -21.31 58.04
N LYS A 921 10.13 -21.64 58.87
CA LYS A 921 10.26 -21.85 60.32
C LYS A 921 10.63 -23.30 60.70
N MET A 922 10.57 -24.28 59.79
CA MET A 922 10.49 -25.71 60.14
C MET A 922 11.77 -26.57 59.96
N LEU A 923 12.96 -26.02 59.67
CA LEU A 923 14.18 -26.82 59.46
C LEU A 923 15.31 -26.47 60.45
N THR A 924 15.44 -27.29 61.50
CA THR A 924 16.57 -27.32 62.45
C THR A 924 17.39 -28.60 62.26
N TYR A 925 18.71 -28.43 62.39
CA TYR A 925 19.82 -29.40 62.49
C TYR A 925 20.77 -29.58 61.29
N LYS A 926 22.00 -29.10 61.57
CA LYS A 926 23.33 -29.35 60.99
C LYS A 926 23.67 -28.77 59.59
N CYS A 927 24.60 -27.81 59.66
CA CYS A 927 25.42 -27.17 58.61
C CYS A 927 24.69 -26.19 57.67
N CYS A 928 24.63 -24.93 58.11
CA CYS A 928 24.06 -23.72 57.45
C CYS A 928 24.55 -23.40 56.02
N PRO A 929 23.92 -22.47 55.27
CA PRO A 929 22.58 -21.85 55.44
C PRO A 929 21.76 -21.70 54.13
N ASN A 930 20.43 -21.83 54.17
CA ASN A 930 19.57 -21.48 53.02
C ASN A 930 18.84 -20.16 53.29
N CYS A 931 19.34 -19.05 52.74
CA CYS A 931 18.76 -17.74 53.00
C CYS A 931 17.96 -17.16 51.81
N SER A 932 17.78 -17.93 50.73
CA SER A 932 16.94 -17.60 49.56
C SER A 932 15.47 -17.48 49.94
N LEU A 933 14.94 -18.44 50.69
CA LEU A 933 13.55 -18.43 51.19
C LEU A 933 13.25 -17.20 52.07
N ARG A 934 14.25 -16.74 52.82
CA ARG A 934 14.13 -15.57 53.72
C ARG A 934 14.14 -14.23 52.97
N SER A 935 14.72 -14.17 51.79
CA SER A 935 14.79 -12.95 50.96
C SER A 935 13.56 -12.78 50.08
N GLU A 936 13.10 -13.90 49.52
CA GLU A 936 11.90 -13.99 48.71
C GLU A 936 10.68 -13.54 49.51
N VAL A 937 10.54 -14.08 50.73
CA VAL A 937 9.49 -13.64 51.66
C VAL A 937 9.65 -12.17 52.08
N SER A 938 10.87 -11.64 52.22
CA SER A 938 11.05 -10.20 52.55
C SER A 938 10.71 -9.24 51.42
N THR A 939 10.84 -9.67 50.17
CA THR A 939 10.47 -8.88 48.99
C THR A 939 8.96 -8.94 48.76
N GLN A 940 8.36 -10.11 48.94
CA GLN A 940 6.90 -10.28 48.97
C GLN A 940 6.26 -9.41 50.08
N ALA A 941 6.83 -9.40 51.28
CA ALA A 941 6.35 -8.56 52.39
C ALA A 941 6.31 -7.06 52.02
N ARG A 942 7.33 -6.57 51.32
CA ARG A 942 7.43 -5.15 50.93
C ARG A 942 6.39 -4.78 49.86
N ASN A 943 6.20 -5.66 48.88
CA ASN A 943 5.22 -5.45 47.82
C ASN A 943 3.79 -5.43 48.39
N ILE A 944 3.46 -6.39 49.25
CA ILE A 944 2.14 -6.46 49.90
C ILE A 944 1.90 -5.22 50.75
N ARG A 945 2.91 -4.73 51.48
CA ARG A 945 2.78 -3.50 52.28
C ARG A 945 2.55 -2.25 51.41
N ASP A 946 3.27 -2.12 50.30
CA ASP A 946 3.13 -0.97 49.40
C ASP A 946 1.78 -0.98 48.65
N GLN A 947 1.26 -2.17 48.32
CA GLN A 947 -0.09 -2.35 47.78
C GLN A 947 -1.16 -2.04 48.85
N LEU A 948 -0.94 -2.50 50.09
CA LEU A 948 -1.84 -2.27 51.21
C LEU A 948 -2.02 -0.78 51.50
N CYS A 949 -0.95 0.02 51.57
CA CYS A 949 -1.07 1.47 51.78
C CYS A 949 -1.89 2.16 50.67
N LYS A 950 -1.70 1.76 49.40
CA LYS A 950 -2.44 2.32 48.27
C LYS A 950 -3.93 1.96 48.31
N LEU A 951 -4.24 0.69 48.61
CA LEU A 951 -5.62 0.23 48.67
C LEU A 951 -6.36 0.79 49.88
N THR A 952 -5.70 0.97 51.03
CA THR A 952 -6.32 1.64 52.20
C THR A 952 -6.68 3.09 51.88
N GLU A 953 -5.79 3.86 51.24
CA GLU A 953 -6.07 5.25 50.84
C GLU A 953 -7.24 5.35 49.85
N VAL A 954 -7.31 4.45 48.86
CA VAL A 954 -8.42 4.41 47.89
C VAL A 954 -9.74 4.02 48.59
N GLY A 955 -9.71 3.02 49.47
CA GLY A 955 -10.88 2.55 50.21
C GLY A 955 -11.50 3.62 51.11
N GLU A 956 -10.66 4.36 51.85
CA GLU A 956 -11.09 5.45 52.72
C GLU A 956 -11.63 6.66 51.94
N SER A 957 -11.20 6.84 50.68
CA SER A 957 -11.62 7.95 49.82
C SER A 957 -13.04 7.81 49.24
N PHE A 958 -13.66 6.63 49.29
CA PHE A 958 -14.96 6.39 48.65
C PHE A 958 -16.15 7.10 49.33
N GLY A 959 -16.07 7.42 50.63
CA GLY A 959 -17.11 8.17 51.36
C GLY A 959 -18.53 7.66 51.11
N SER A 960 -19.47 8.56 50.80
CA SER A 960 -20.87 8.24 50.41
C SER A 960 -21.06 7.96 48.91
N ASN A 961 -20.00 7.86 48.12
CA ASN A 961 -20.02 8.00 46.66
C ASN A 961 -19.89 6.65 45.91
N LEU A 962 -20.59 5.62 46.39
CA LEU A 962 -20.42 4.20 46.02
C LEU A 962 -21.17 3.76 44.74
N VAL A 963 -22.15 4.54 44.26
CA VAL A 963 -23.08 4.15 43.20
C VAL A 963 -23.24 5.22 42.12
N VAL A 964 -23.72 4.83 40.94
CA VAL A 964 -24.06 5.74 39.84
C VAL A 964 -25.57 6.04 39.83
N GLU A 965 -25.96 7.32 39.77
CA GLU A 965 -27.35 7.73 39.51
C GLU A 965 -27.80 7.23 38.12
N ASN A 966 -28.92 6.51 38.07
CA ASN A 966 -29.33 5.76 36.89
C ASN A 966 -30.13 6.62 35.90
N TYR A 967 -29.61 6.82 34.68
CA TYR A 967 -30.40 7.22 33.51
C TYR A 967 -30.77 5.94 32.72
N GLN A 968 -31.93 5.33 33.00
CA GLN A 968 -32.34 4.11 32.30
C GLN A 968 -32.68 4.39 30.82
N MET A 969 -31.82 3.91 29.91
CA MET A 969 -32.09 3.90 28.47
C MET A 969 -33.26 2.94 28.16
N LYS A 970 -34.34 3.43 27.55
CA LYS A 970 -35.48 2.58 27.15
C LYS A 970 -35.04 1.59 26.06
N LYS A 971 -35.36 0.29 26.21
CA LYS A 971 -35.01 -0.77 25.23
C LYS A 971 -35.57 -0.48 23.83
N VAL A 972 -36.82 -0.03 23.77
CA VAL A 972 -37.54 0.27 22.52
C VAL A 972 -38.24 1.62 22.66
N GLU A 973 -38.02 2.52 21.70
CA GLU A 973 -38.67 3.83 21.66
C GLU A 973 -40.06 3.71 21.04
N PHE A 974 -41.00 4.55 21.48
CA PHE A 974 -42.30 4.64 20.81
C PHE A 974 -42.16 5.48 19.53
N ILE A 975 -42.61 4.95 18.40
CA ILE A 975 -42.61 5.69 17.13
C ILE A 975 -44.05 6.11 16.81
N PRO A 976 -44.37 7.42 16.77
CA PRO A 976 -45.70 7.91 16.44
C PRO A 976 -46.14 7.48 15.03
N GLY A 977 -47.37 6.98 14.91
CA GLY A 977 -47.97 6.59 13.65
C GLY A 977 -49.40 6.07 13.78
N PRO A 978 -50.15 5.97 12.68
CA PRO A 978 -51.51 5.45 12.68
C PRO A 978 -51.52 3.96 13.11
N SER A 979 -52.51 3.59 13.93
CA SER A 979 -52.66 2.21 14.40
C SER A 979 -53.19 1.30 13.28
N VAL A 980 -52.65 0.08 13.21
CA VAL A 980 -53.17 -0.97 12.30
C VAL A 980 -54.17 -1.91 12.98
N LYS A 981 -54.63 -1.59 14.19
CA LYS A 981 -55.60 -2.41 14.93
C LYS A 981 -56.91 -2.54 14.13
N GLY A 982 -57.37 -3.78 13.92
CA GLY A 982 -58.53 -4.09 13.09
C GLY A 982 -58.21 -4.34 11.61
N GLN A 983 -56.96 -4.11 11.16
CA GLN A 983 -56.52 -4.45 9.80
C GLN A 983 -55.93 -5.86 9.78
N SER A 984 -56.71 -6.84 9.30
CA SER A 984 -56.34 -8.26 9.29
C SER A 984 -55.05 -8.52 8.49
N THR A 985 -54.88 -7.88 7.33
CA THR A 985 -53.69 -8.00 6.48
C THR A 985 -52.44 -7.47 7.17
N ALA A 986 -52.49 -6.27 7.76
CA ALA A 986 -51.35 -5.70 8.47
C ALA A 986 -50.96 -6.53 9.70
N THR A 987 -51.96 -7.03 10.44
CA THR A 987 -51.73 -7.93 11.59
C THR A 987 -51.06 -9.23 11.16
N ARG A 988 -51.52 -9.85 10.06
CA ARG A 988 -50.90 -11.05 9.48
C ARG A 988 -49.45 -10.80 9.06
N ASN A 989 -49.16 -9.65 8.44
CA ASN A 989 -47.81 -9.29 8.01
C ASN A 989 -46.89 -9.00 9.20
N ILE A 990 -47.36 -8.32 10.25
CA ILE A 990 -46.60 -8.14 11.49
C ILE A 990 -46.26 -9.49 12.10
N ASN A 991 -47.23 -10.40 12.21
CA ASN A 991 -46.99 -11.75 12.75
C ASN A 991 -45.98 -12.53 11.92
N LYS A 992 -46.03 -12.42 10.59
CA LYS A 992 -45.02 -13.03 9.70
C LYS A 992 -43.62 -12.47 9.97
N ILE A 993 -43.49 -11.15 10.14
CA ILE A 993 -42.20 -10.51 10.46
C ILE A 993 -41.72 -10.94 11.85
N LEU A 994 -42.60 -11.00 12.85
CA LEU A 994 -42.25 -11.48 14.19
C LEU A 994 -41.78 -12.94 14.17
N GLN A 995 -42.40 -13.82 13.39
CA GLN A 995 -41.93 -15.20 13.20
C GLN A 995 -40.55 -15.26 12.53
N LEU A 996 -40.29 -14.40 11.54
CA LEU A 996 -38.97 -14.29 10.92
C LEU A 996 -37.91 -13.77 11.91
N LEU A 997 -38.26 -12.83 12.78
CA LEU A 997 -37.37 -12.33 13.84
C LEU A 997 -37.08 -13.39 14.94
N GLU A 998 -37.92 -14.42 15.07
CA GLU A 998 -37.70 -15.57 15.97
C GLU A 998 -36.79 -16.65 15.35
N ASP A 999 -36.59 -16.63 14.03
CA ASP A 999 -35.74 -17.58 13.30
C ASP A 999 -34.28 -17.10 13.30
N ASP A 1000 -33.41 -17.87 13.94
CA ASP A 1000 -31.99 -17.55 14.07
C ASP A 1000 -31.22 -17.61 12.74
N LYS A 1001 -31.82 -18.19 11.68
CA LYS A 1001 -31.26 -18.18 10.32
C LYS A 1001 -31.58 -16.89 9.56
N VAL A 1002 -32.50 -16.07 10.07
CA VAL A 1002 -32.97 -14.85 9.41
C VAL A 1002 -32.43 -13.63 10.12
N CYS A 1003 -31.48 -12.94 9.50
CA CYS A 1003 -30.80 -11.81 10.13
C CYS A 1003 -31.12 -10.46 9.45
N ILE A 1004 -31.63 -10.48 8.22
CA ILE A 1004 -32.06 -9.28 7.48
C ILE A 1004 -33.45 -9.54 6.90
N ILE A 1005 -34.39 -8.61 7.10
CA ILE A 1005 -35.77 -8.70 6.61
C ILE A 1005 -36.07 -7.49 5.73
N GLY A 1006 -36.29 -7.73 4.44
CA GLY A 1006 -36.74 -6.71 3.50
C GLY A 1006 -38.26 -6.53 3.51
N VAL A 1007 -38.74 -5.32 3.79
CA VAL A 1007 -40.16 -4.95 3.68
C VAL A 1007 -40.35 -3.98 2.52
N TRP A 1008 -40.88 -4.47 1.40
CA TRP A 1008 -41.01 -3.72 0.14
C TRP A 1008 -42.44 -3.75 -0.42
N GLY A 1009 -42.73 -2.89 -1.41
CA GLY A 1009 -44.06 -2.70 -2.00
C GLY A 1009 -44.28 -1.29 -2.54
N THR A 1010 -45.42 -1.05 -3.22
CA THR A 1010 -45.73 0.25 -3.85
C THR A 1010 -45.84 1.40 -2.84
N GLY A 1011 -45.64 2.64 -3.30
CA GLY A 1011 -45.87 3.83 -2.47
C GLY A 1011 -47.31 3.87 -1.95
N GLY A 1012 -47.50 4.29 -0.69
CA GLY A 1012 -48.84 4.38 -0.08
C GLY A 1012 -49.43 3.08 0.47
N VAL A 1013 -48.84 1.91 0.18
CA VAL A 1013 -49.35 0.60 0.68
C VAL A 1013 -49.23 0.39 2.21
N GLY A 1014 -48.60 1.32 2.93
CA GLY A 1014 -48.51 1.29 4.39
C GLY A 1014 -47.28 0.60 4.97
N LYS A 1015 -46.18 0.44 4.22
CA LYS A 1015 -44.92 -0.18 4.71
C LYS A 1015 -44.37 0.49 5.97
N THR A 1016 -44.13 1.80 5.91
CA THR A 1016 -43.66 2.57 7.08
C THR A 1016 -44.64 2.47 8.24
N THR A 1017 -45.95 2.51 7.97
CA THR A 1017 -46.98 2.30 9.00
C THR A 1017 -46.87 0.92 9.63
N LEU A 1018 -46.67 -0.13 8.83
CA LEU A 1018 -46.50 -1.51 9.29
C LEU A 1018 -45.29 -1.64 10.20
N VAL A 1019 -44.12 -1.13 9.78
CA VAL A 1019 -42.86 -1.23 10.53
C VAL A 1019 -42.89 -0.37 11.80
N LYS A 1020 -43.54 0.81 11.78
CA LYS A 1020 -43.81 1.61 12.99
C LYS A 1020 -44.66 0.84 14.01
N ASN A 1021 -45.71 0.16 13.55
CA ASN A 1021 -46.55 -0.66 14.43
C ASN A 1021 -45.77 -1.88 14.94
N LEU A 1022 -44.96 -2.54 14.11
CA LEU A 1022 -44.06 -3.62 14.54
C LEU A 1022 -43.13 -3.16 15.67
N ASN A 1023 -42.43 -2.03 15.52
CA ASN A 1023 -41.59 -1.45 16.58
C ASN A 1023 -42.39 -1.23 17.88
N ASN A 1024 -43.61 -0.71 17.77
CA ASN A 1024 -44.45 -0.45 18.93
C ASN A 1024 -45.01 -1.73 19.56
N GLU A 1025 -45.22 -2.81 18.79
CA GLU A 1025 -45.58 -4.13 19.32
C GLU A 1025 -44.43 -4.75 20.10
N LEU A 1026 -43.17 -4.58 19.67
CA LEU A 1026 -41.98 -5.03 20.41
C LEU A 1026 -41.88 -4.42 21.83
N ARG A 1027 -42.56 -3.29 22.10
CA ARG A 1027 -42.66 -2.70 23.45
C ARG A 1027 -43.60 -3.48 24.39
N LYS A 1028 -44.54 -4.23 23.83
CA LYS A 1028 -45.60 -4.94 24.57
C LYS A 1028 -45.27 -6.42 24.78
N ILE A 1029 -44.21 -6.92 24.14
CA ILE A 1029 -43.78 -8.31 24.27
C ILE A 1029 -43.15 -8.49 25.65
N ASP A 1030 -43.79 -9.34 26.46
CA ASP A 1030 -43.36 -9.65 27.82
C ASP A 1030 -42.27 -10.75 27.83
N VAL A 1031 -41.62 -10.93 28.97
CA VAL A 1031 -40.40 -11.74 29.21
C VAL A 1031 -40.51 -13.22 28.78
N SER A 1032 -41.70 -13.73 28.47
CA SER A 1032 -41.98 -15.11 28.07
C SER A 1032 -41.61 -15.48 26.63
N ARG A 1033 -41.38 -14.51 25.73
CA ARG A 1033 -40.80 -14.75 24.39
C ARG A 1033 -39.34 -14.28 24.32
N SER A 1034 -38.44 -15.06 24.94
CA SER A 1034 -37.02 -14.72 25.10
C SER A 1034 -36.30 -14.31 23.80
N LYS A 1035 -36.67 -14.89 22.65
CA LYS A 1035 -36.04 -14.60 21.34
C LYS A 1035 -36.38 -13.22 20.76
N LEU A 1036 -37.51 -12.61 21.13
CA LEU A 1036 -37.93 -11.28 20.65
C LEU A 1036 -37.56 -10.14 21.61
N SER A 1037 -36.89 -10.45 22.72
CA SER A 1037 -36.38 -9.46 23.67
C SER A 1037 -35.05 -8.90 23.18
N PHE A 1038 -35.09 -7.86 22.35
CA PHE A 1038 -33.90 -7.11 21.94
C PHE A 1038 -33.33 -6.26 23.09
N GLY A 1039 -32.01 -6.30 23.28
CA GLY A 1039 -31.30 -5.43 24.22
C GLY A 1039 -31.40 -3.94 23.83
N ILE A 1040 -31.53 -3.65 22.53
CA ILE A 1040 -31.84 -2.32 22.01
C ILE A 1040 -32.53 -2.43 20.64
N VAL A 1041 -33.50 -1.54 20.39
CA VAL A 1041 -34.09 -1.32 19.06
C VAL A 1041 -33.75 0.10 18.61
N VAL A 1042 -33.13 0.21 17.44
CA VAL A 1042 -32.66 1.46 16.83
C VAL A 1042 -33.51 1.73 15.60
N TRP A 1043 -34.20 2.87 15.56
CA TRP A 1043 -34.95 3.32 14.39
C TRP A 1043 -34.19 4.42 13.65
N VAL A 1044 -33.99 4.25 12.35
CA VAL A 1044 -33.37 5.27 11.50
C VAL A 1044 -34.19 5.45 10.24
N THR A 1045 -34.73 6.67 10.04
CA THR A 1045 -35.25 7.07 8.73
C THR A 1045 -34.08 7.56 7.87
N VAL A 1046 -33.86 6.90 6.75
CA VAL A 1046 -32.73 7.12 5.85
C VAL A 1046 -32.95 8.43 5.05
N PRO A 1047 -31.96 9.34 5.00
CA PRO A 1047 -32.10 10.61 4.29
C PRO A 1047 -32.08 10.41 2.76
N LYS A 1048 -32.62 11.41 2.04
CA LYS A 1048 -32.54 11.52 0.57
C LYS A 1048 -31.92 12.87 0.21
N PRO A 1049 -30.76 12.90 -0.47
CA PRO A 1049 -29.92 11.75 -0.85
C PRO A 1049 -29.32 11.02 0.36
N MET A 1050 -28.89 9.77 0.15
CA MET A 1050 -28.24 8.93 1.15
C MET A 1050 -26.98 9.61 1.70
N ASP A 1051 -26.81 9.60 3.02
CA ASP A 1051 -25.68 10.23 3.73
C ASP A 1051 -25.34 9.37 4.95
N ILE A 1052 -24.19 8.66 4.87
CA ILE A 1052 -23.74 7.70 5.89
C ILE A 1052 -23.50 8.41 7.21
N SER A 1053 -22.82 9.55 7.20
CA SER A 1053 -22.56 10.38 8.39
C SER A 1053 -23.86 10.75 9.13
N LYS A 1054 -24.95 11.09 8.42
CA LYS A 1054 -26.26 11.34 9.04
C LYS A 1054 -26.92 10.08 9.61
N VAL A 1055 -26.75 8.94 8.97
CA VAL A 1055 -27.25 7.63 9.46
C VAL A 1055 -26.50 7.26 10.74
N GLN A 1056 -25.17 7.33 10.73
CA GLN A 1056 -24.30 7.10 11.88
C GLN A 1056 -24.68 8.02 13.06
N ALA A 1057 -24.88 9.32 12.81
CA ALA A 1057 -25.28 10.28 13.84
C ALA A 1057 -26.60 9.90 14.55
N LYS A 1058 -27.60 9.40 13.80
CA LYS A 1058 -28.87 8.93 14.37
C LYS A 1058 -28.69 7.67 15.21
N ILE A 1059 -27.89 6.71 14.74
CA ILE A 1059 -27.60 5.47 15.46
C ILE A 1059 -26.82 5.76 16.74
N ALA A 1060 -25.74 6.54 16.64
CA ALA A 1060 -24.89 6.90 17.76
C ALA A 1060 -25.65 7.69 18.83
N LYS A 1061 -26.52 8.64 18.43
CA LYS A 1061 -27.43 9.31 19.36
C LYS A 1061 -28.30 8.32 20.13
N ARG A 1062 -28.83 7.29 19.44
CA ARG A 1062 -29.66 6.25 20.06
C ARG A 1062 -28.86 5.34 21.01
N LEU A 1063 -27.57 5.17 20.75
CA LEU A 1063 -26.61 4.40 21.55
C LEU A 1063 -25.96 5.23 22.66
N ASN A 1064 -26.29 6.51 22.78
CA ASN A 1064 -25.67 7.49 23.69
C ASN A 1064 -24.15 7.58 23.49
N LEU A 1065 -23.72 7.61 22.23
CA LEU A 1065 -22.34 7.82 21.81
C LEU A 1065 -22.17 9.27 21.36
N ASP A 1066 -21.07 9.90 21.76
CA ASP A 1066 -20.70 11.24 21.27
C ASP A 1066 -20.10 11.10 19.87
N VAL A 1067 -20.77 11.69 18.88
CA VAL A 1067 -20.31 11.73 17.49
C VAL A 1067 -19.61 13.04 17.27
N ASP A 1068 -18.29 12.97 17.16
CA ASP A 1068 -17.48 14.11 16.78
C ASP A 1068 -17.52 14.24 15.26
N ASN A 1069 -18.06 15.36 14.76
CA ASN A 1069 -18.12 15.65 13.33
C ASN A 1069 -16.72 15.81 12.68
N ASN A 1070 -15.65 15.90 13.48
CA ASN A 1070 -14.27 15.97 13.01
C ASN A 1070 -13.59 14.59 12.90
N ARG A 1071 -14.26 13.49 13.27
CA ARG A 1071 -13.75 12.11 13.13
C ARG A 1071 -14.08 11.52 11.76
N SER A 1072 -13.26 10.56 11.33
CA SER A 1072 -13.52 9.82 10.08
C SER A 1072 -14.77 8.94 10.21
N GLU A 1073 -15.42 8.65 9.07
CA GLU A 1073 -16.61 7.78 9.02
C GLU A 1073 -16.31 6.39 9.59
N GLU A 1074 -15.10 5.87 9.37
CA GLU A 1074 -14.64 4.58 9.88
C GLU A 1074 -14.54 4.58 11.41
N SER A 1075 -13.97 5.61 12.04
CA SER A 1075 -13.90 5.69 13.52
C SER A 1075 -15.29 5.77 14.15
N ASN A 1076 -16.23 6.45 13.50
CA ASN A 1076 -17.64 6.49 13.94
C ASN A 1076 -18.30 5.11 13.79
N ALA A 1077 -18.10 4.43 12.65
CA ALA A 1077 -18.56 3.06 12.42
C ALA A 1077 -18.02 2.10 13.50
N SER A 1078 -16.73 2.17 13.82
CA SER A 1078 -16.07 1.36 14.86
C SER A 1078 -16.73 1.48 16.23
N LYS A 1079 -17.07 2.71 16.65
CA LYS A 1079 -17.73 2.96 17.93
C LYS A 1079 -19.15 2.41 17.95
N ILE A 1080 -19.91 2.63 16.87
CA ILE A 1080 -21.26 2.08 16.71
C ILE A 1080 -21.22 0.56 16.78
N PHE A 1081 -20.29 -0.05 16.05
CA PHE A 1081 -20.08 -1.49 16.00
C PHE A 1081 -19.79 -2.08 17.38
N GLN A 1082 -18.80 -1.53 18.10
CA GLN A 1082 -18.46 -1.97 19.46
C GLN A 1082 -19.66 -1.86 20.39
N LYS A 1083 -20.40 -0.75 20.30
CA LYS A 1083 -21.53 -0.49 21.19
C LYS A 1083 -22.73 -1.39 20.92
N LEU A 1084 -22.95 -1.78 19.65
CA LEU A 1084 -23.96 -2.77 19.28
C LEU A 1084 -23.53 -4.18 19.70
N LYS A 1085 -22.24 -4.54 19.57
CA LYS A 1085 -21.70 -5.84 19.99
C LYS A 1085 -21.78 -6.06 21.51
N GLU A 1086 -21.66 -5.00 22.31
CA GLU A 1086 -21.91 -5.05 23.77
C GLU A 1086 -23.36 -5.44 24.13
N LYS A 1087 -24.31 -5.31 23.20
CA LYS A 1087 -25.71 -5.68 23.44
C LYS A 1087 -25.89 -7.17 23.13
N LYS A 1088 -26.46 -7.91 24.08
CA LYS A 1088 -26.81 -9.35 23.90
C LYS A 1088 -27.64 -9.63 22.64
N SER A 1089 -28.46 -8.66 22.23
CA SER A 1089 -29.26 -8.69 21.00
C SER A 1089 -29.64 -7.25 20.61
N PHE A 1090 -29.69 -6.96 19.31
CA PHE A 1090 -30.13 -5.67 18.80
C PHE A 1090 -31.01 -5.84 17.57
N LEU A 1091 -31.84 -4.83 17.29
CA LEU A 1091 -32.59 -4.70 16.03
C LEU A 1091 -32.39 -3.28 15.49
N VAL A 1092 -31.89 -3.17 14.26
CA VAL A 1092 -31.81 -1.90 13.54
C VAL A 1092 -32.91 -1.88 12.49
N ILE A 1093 -33.78 -0.88 12.57
CA ILE A 1093 -34.86 -0.63 11.60
C ILE A 1093 -34.46 0.56 10.74
N LEU A 1094 -34.21 0.29 9.45
CA LEU A 1094 -33.95 1.30 8.43
C LEU A 1094 -35.25 1.57 7.65
N ASP A 1095 -35.84 2.74 7.86
CA ASP A 1095 -37.07 3.17 7.17
C ASP A 1095 -36.75 4.11 6.02
N ASP A 1096 -37.58 4.06 4.98
CA ASP A 1096 -37.44 4.85 3.75
C ASP A 1096 -36.10 4.64 3.02
N VAL A 1097 -35.68 3.37 2.84
CA VAL A 1097 -34.48 2.96 2.08
C VAL A 1097 -34.77 2.94 0.58
N TRP A 1098 -33.98 3.68 -0.22
CA TRP A 1098 -34.13 3.78 -1.69
C TRP A 1098 -32.87 3.41 -2.47
N GLU A 1099 -31.72 3.49 -1.83
CA GLU A 1099 -30.42 3.06 -2.35
C GLU A 1099 -29.84 2.03 -1.39
N ASP A 1100 -28.94 1.19 -1.88
CA ASP A 1100 -28.21 0.23 -1.06
C ASP A 1100 -27.37 0.93 0.03
N ILE A 1101 -27.24 0.29 1.20
CA ILE A 1101 -26.54 0.83 2.38
C ILE A 1101 -25.47 -0.16 2.80
N ASP A 1102 -24.20 0.28 2.72
CA ASP A 1102 -23.08 -0.47 3.27
C ASP A 1102 -23.15 -0.43 4.81
N LEU A 1103 -23.59 -1.54 5.40
CA LEU A 1103 -23.77 -1.66 6.85
C LEU A 1103 -22.43 -1.63 7.61
N ASP A 1104 -21.33 -2.04 6.97
CA ASP A 1104 -20.00 -2.04 7.58
C ASP A 1104 -19.53 -0.58 7.72
N HIS A 1105 -19.71 0.23 6.68
CA HIS A 1105 -19.47 1.67 6.73
C HIS A 1105 -20.38 2.41 7.73
N VAL A 1106 -21.58 1.89 8.03
CA VAL A 1106 -22.43 2.44 9.10
C VAL A 1106 -21.98 1.97 10.49
N GLY A 1107 -21.27 0.85 10.58
CA GLY A 1107 -20.85 0.21 11.82
C GLY A 1107 -21.88 -0.76 12.40
N VAL A 1108 -22.80 -1.28 11.58
CA VAL A 1108 -23.76 -2.29 12.02
C VAL A 1108 -23.17 -3.69 11.76
N PRO A 1109 -22.99 -4.54 12.80
CA PRO A 1109 -22.39 -5.86 12.62
C PRO A 1109 -23.17 -6.75 11.64
N GLN A 1110 -22.45 -7.44 10.76
CA GLN A 1110 -23.02 -8.41 9.83
C GLN A 1110 -23.38 -9.72 10.55
N PRO A 1111 -24.37 -10.49 10.03
CA PRO A 1111 -24.84 -11.72 10.67
C PRO A 1111 -23.78 -12.79 10.93
N GLU A 1112 -22.83 -12.97 10.00
CA GLU A 1112 -21.77 -13.99 10.08
C GLU A 1112 -20.85 -13.78 11.29
N GLU A 1113 -20.61 -12.52 11.69
CA GLU A 1113 -19.75 -12.16 12.82
C GLU A 1113 -20.42 -12.32 14.19
N THR A 1114 -21.74 -12.55 14.22
CA THR A 1114 -22.54 -12.66 15.46
C THR A 1114 -22.87 -14.09 15.88
N GLN A 1115 -22.62 -15.10 15.02
CA GLN A 1115 -22.81 -16.50 15.40
C GLN A 1115 -21.85 -16.96 16.50
N GLU A 1116 -20.62 -16.43 16.55
CA GLU A 1116 -19.67 -16.72 17.63
C GLU A 1116 -20.19 -16.23 19.00
N ALA A 1117 -20.93 -15.11 19.04
CA ALA A 1117 -21.43 -14.51 20.27
C ALA A 1117 -22.58 -15.30 20.96
N ARG A 1118 -23.10 -16.36 20.33
CA ARG A 1118 -24.12 -17.25 20.91
C ARG A 1118 -23.61 -18.67 21.21
N SER A 1119 -22.31 -18.92 21.01
CA SER A 1119 -21.68 -20.22 21.27
C SER A 1119 -20.91 -20.32 22.59
N LEU A 1120 -21.15 -19.40 23.54
CA LEU A 1120 -20.71 -19.49 24.93
C LEU A 1120 -21.90 -19.44 25.89
#